data_AF-A0A7W3IXQ2-F1
#
_entry.id   AF-A0A7W3IXQ2-F1
#
_cell.length_a   1.000
_cell.length_b   1.000
_cell.length_c   1.000
_cell.angle_alpha   90.00
_cell.angle_beta   90.00
_cell.angle_gamma   90.00
#
_symmetry.space_group_name_H-M   'P 1'
#
loop_
_entity.id
_entity.type
_entity.pdbx_description
1 polymer ?
#
loop_
_entity_poly.entity_id
_entity_poly.type
_entity_poly.pdbx_seq_one_letter_code
_entity_poly.pdbx_strand_id
1 'polypeptide(L)'
;MSTPVLDRVSSVKVKLGVLVAVSVTVASVVGAIGSGGGVPIWLAVPVTVALALGVTQLLAVGMTSPLREMTAAAGRMARGDHDVRVTATSSDEVGELARAFNRMAADLAQVDRQRRELVANVSHELRTPLAALCAVLENLVDGVAEPDPVALRTALDQAERLSALASDLLDLARVDAGQTDLSPTDVSVGDLLDRAVAEARATGREVTYDVRVTPPALSVPADPARLHQLVANLLDNASRHSSTGGVVRVTAAGTDGGWRLEVHDDGPGIAAADRDRVFERFGTLSDAEGGGGTGLGLAIARWVTDLHGGTIHVVDPEPGRTGARVRAELPAVLTPTTTRTTETEEPAMSIPAPTPPAVRVPEPTLDALFGRFWPDAGVPGSRRTLLASAGVGLLASVVLPFRSFGLGTFLVLLAAGAVLLASSVHRRSPFTLTCAGLCLLLAGTVVVRDAQWIVALCLFAGGAVCMAGLVDGRTLRGFVLAGIAWPLAGLRGLPWLGRSLRGTGGPGRSTAAVRTVALSVLAVLVFGLLFASADALFASWVDVLVPNFHHDTLVFRAFLAVAVGGMVLAAAYLAVNPPSVDTSSGPARPVAQRYEWLAPVLLVDAVFLLFLAAQATVIFGGHGYLERTTGLTYAEYVHQGFGQLTVATALTLLVVGAAARKAPRATPSDVAWLRGSLGLLCVLTLVVVASAVHRMHLYQEAYGFTRLRLLVDVFEGWLGLLVVGLLAAGITLRAAWLPRAALLSGAGLLLALAAVNPDAWIAQHNIDRYAATGKVDWSYLEGLSADAVPVLATLPRDAVPCALAGHGTGSDDDWLAWNLGRHRADPILRAHLEDNRYFPTCENVD
;
A
#
# COMPACT_ATOMS: atom_id res chain seq x y z
N MET A 1 -4.88 -22.76 9.79
CA MET A 1 -5.48 -23.26 11.06
C MET A 1 -5.79 -22.05 11.93
N SER A 2 -6.98 -21.49 11.79
CA SER A 2 -7.50 -20.44 12.68
C SER A 2 -7.82 -21.08 14.03
N THR A 3 -7.19 -20.60 15.10
CA THR A 3 -7.47 -21.08 16.45
C THR A 3 -8.79 -20.47 16.94
N PRO A 4 -9.83 -21.28 17.20
CA PRO A 4 -11.20 -20.80 17.53
C PRO A 4 -11.30 -20.00 18.83
N VAL A 5 -10.22 -19.95 19.63
CA VAL A 5 -10.17 -19.27 20.92
C VAL A 5 -10.03 -17.74 20.77
N LEU A 6 -9.42 -17.25 19.68
CA LEU A 6 -9.20 -15.82 19.46
C LEU A 6 -10.39 -15.13 18.77
N ASP A 7 -11.26 -15.87 18.10
CA ASP A 7 -12.38 -15.29 17.34
C ASP A 7 -13.44 -14.64 18.24
N ARG A 8 -13.48 -14.98 19.54
CA ARG A 8 -14.39 -14.41 20.54
C ARG A 8 -13.89 -13.13 21.20
N VAL A 9 -12.66 -12.70 20.92
CA VAL A 9 -12.12 -11.47 21.52
C VAL A 9 -12.65 -10.28 20.74
N SER A 10 -13.28 -9.33 21.42
CA SER A 10 -13.97 -8.18 20.81
C SER A 10 -13.07 -7.01 20.44
N SER A 11 -11.77 -7.06 20.74
CA SER A 11 -10.82 -6.01 20.34
C SER A 11 -9.49 -6.54 19.83
N VAL A 12 -9.05 -6.01 18.69
CA VAL A 12 -7.73 -6.22 18.08
C VAL A 12 -6.62 -5.81 19.04
N LYS A 13 -6.81 -4.75 19.84
CA LYS A 13 -5.85 -4.33 20.87
C LYS A 13 -5.66 -5.42 21.93
N VAL A 14 -6.74 -6.09 22.31
CA VAL A 14 -6.69 -7.21 23.26
C VAL A 14 -6.01 -8.43 22.62
N LYS A 15 -6.27 -8.73 21.34
CA LYS A 15 -5.55 -9.79 20.61
C LYS A 15 -4.04 -9.51 20.54
N LEU A 16 -3.64 -8.27 20.26
CA LEU A 16 -2.24 -7.82 20.31
C LEU A 16 -1.66 -7.90 21.74
N GLY A 17 -2.44 -7.55 22.75
CA GLY A 17 -2.05 -7.69 24.15
C GLY A 17 -1.81 -9.16 24.53
N VAL A 18 -2.72 -10.06 24.14
CA VAL A 18 -2.59 -11.53 24.35
C VAL A 18 -1.38 -12.07 23.58
N LEU A 19 -1.16 -11.64 22.34
CA LEU A 19 0.02 -11.98 21.55
C LEU A 19 1.31 -11.63 22.29
N VAL A 20 1.43 -10.40 22.79
CA VAL A 20 2.58 -9.94 23.55
C VAL A 20 2.72 -10.72 24.85
N ALA A 21 1.62 -10.91 25.60
CA ALA A 21 1.63 -11.64 26.87
C ALA A 21 2.04 -13.11 26.69
N VAL A 22 1.52 -13.81 25.68
CA VAL A 22 1.90 -15.19 25.35
C VAL A 22 3.36 -15.24 24.92
N SER A 23 3.81 -14.32 24.05
CA SER A 23 5.20 -14.28 23.59
C SER A 23 6.18 -14.02 24.73
N VAL A 24 5.85 -13.10 25.63
CA VAL A 24 6.65 -12.80 26.83
C VAL A 24 6.62 -13.99 27.81
N THR A 25 5.47 -14.64 28.00
CA THR A 25 5.35 -15.81 28.87
C THR A 25 6.17 -16.97 28.34
N VAL A 26 6.05 -17.28 27.05
CA VAL A 26 6.87 -18.29 26.37
C VAL A 26 8.35 -17.94 26.51
N ALA A 27 8.74 -16.70 26.23
CA ALA A 27 10.13 -16.28 26.37
C ALA A 27 10.66 -16.39 27.80
N SER A 28 9.82 -16.06 28.79
CA SER A 28 10.14 -16.15 30.21
C SER A 28 10.25 -17.61 30.66
N VAL A 29 9.36 -18.50 30.22
CA VAL A 29 9.38 -19.94 30.52
C VAL A 29 10.59 -20.60 29.88
N VAL A 30 10.86 -20.35 28.59
CA VAL A 30 12.04 -20.88 27.91
C VAL A 30 13.33 -20.34 28.55
N GLY A 31 13.35 -19.06 28.92
CA GLY A 31 14.46 -18.45 29.67
C GLY A 31 14.68 -19.10 31.04
N ALA A 32 13.61 -19.31 31.81
CA ALA A 32 13.64 -19.94 33.12
C ALA A 32 14.13 -21.40 33.04
N ILE A 33 13.57 -22.19 32.12
CA ILE A 33 13.97 -23.59 31.88
C ILE A 33 15.42 -23.65 31.39
N GLY A 34 15.81 -22.78 30.46
CA GLY A 34 17.19 -22.70 29.96
C GLY A 34 18.19 -22.37 31.07
N SER A 35 17.85 -21.44 31.97
CA SER A 35 18.68 -21.09 33.12
C SER A 35 18.76 -22.20 34.18
N GLY A 36 17.68 -22.96 34.40
CA GLY A 36 17.63 -24.09 35.32
C GLY A 36 18.32 -25.37 34.79
N GLY A 37 18.35 -25.56 33.47
CA GLY A 37 18.97 -26.72 32.80
C GLY A 37 20.46 -26.56 32.47
N GLY A 38 21.09 -25.44 32.86
CA GLY A 38 22.50 -25.17 32.54
C GLY A 38 22.75 -24.91 31.04
N VAL A 39 21.72 -24.56 30.27
CA VAL A 39 21.86 -24.26 28.85
C VAL A 39 22.58 -22.92 28.68
N PRO A 40 23.66 -22.85 27.88
CA PRO A 40 24.36 -21.60 27.65
C PRO A 40 23.46 -20.52 27.05
N ILE A 41 23.54 -19.28 27.56
CA ILE A 41 22.70 -18.13 27.14
C ILE A 41 22.74 -17.91 25.62
N TRP A 42 23.88 -18.14 24.97
CA TRP A 42 24.03 -17.98 23.52
C TRP A 42 23.24 -19.01 22.69
N LEU A 43 22.83 -20.14 23.27
CA LEU A 43 21.88 -21.10 22.67
C LEU A 43 20.44 -20.81 23.07
N ALA A 44 20.22 -20.39 24.31
CA ALA A 44 18.89 -20.08 24.81
C ALA A 44 18.27 -18.87 24.10
N VAL A 45 19.03 -17.79 23.88
CA VAL A 45 18.52 -16.55 23.27
C VAL A 45 18.01 -16.77 21.84
N PRO A 46 18.75 -17.40 20.91
CA PRO A 46 18.24 -17.64 19.56
C PRO A 46 17.00 -18.55 19.54
N VAL A 47 16.96 -19.58 20.39
CA VAL A 47 15.81 -20.50 20.49
C VAL A 47 14.59 -19.76 21.04
N THR A 48 14.75 -18.97 22.10
CA THR A 48 13.67 -18.13 22.64
C THR A 48 13.16 -17.13 21.62
N VAL A 49 14.06 -16.46 20.89
CA VAL A 49 13.70 -15.52 19.83
C VAL A 49 12.98 -16.23 18.69
N ALA A 50 13.48 -17.40 18.25
CA ALA A 50 12.85 -18.19 17.20
C ALA A 50 11.46 -18.70 17.60
N LEU A 51 11.28 -19.15 18.85
CA LEU A 51 9.99 -19.61 19.35
C LEU A 51 9.01 -18.45 19.51
N ALA A 52 9.47 -17.32 20.04
CA ALA A 52 8.67 -16.09 20.15
C ALA A 52 8.26 -15.57 18.78
N LEU A 53 9.18 -15.54 17.80
CA LEU A 53 8.88 -15.19 16.41
C LEU A 53 7.92 -16.20 15.76
N GLY A 54 8.11 -17.49 15.99
CA GLY A 54 7.21 -18.54 15.47
C GLY A 54 5.79 -18.40 16.00
N VAL A 55 5.64 -18.20 17.32
CA VAL A 55 4.35 -17.93 17.97
C VAL A 55 3.76 -16.61 17.45
N THR A 56 4.58 -15.56 17.35
CA THR A 56 4.15 -14.26 16.83
C THR A 56 3.63 -14.39 15.41
N GLN A 57 4.36 -15.07 14.54
CA GLN A 57 4.01 -15.23 13.13
C GLN A 57 2.76 -16.09 12.97
N LEU A 58 2.63 -17.18 13.73
CA LEU A 58 1.45 -18.06 13.69
C LEU A 58 0.17 -17.30 14.07
N LEU A 59 0.25 -16.44 15.09
CA LEU A 59 -0.87 -15.59 15.52
C LEU A 59 -1.12 -14.41 14.58
N ALA A 60 -0.07 -13.76 14.07
CA ALA A 60 -0.16 -12.64 13.14
C ALA A 60 -0.77 -13.04 11.79
N VAL A 61 -0.45 -14.24 11.28
CA VAL A 61 -1.08 -14.78 10.06
C VAL A 61 -2.59 -14.94 10.25
N GLY A 62 -3.03 -15.38 11.43
CA GLY A 62 -4.45 -15.48 11.77
C GLY A 62 -5.16 -14.12 11.77
N MET A 63 -4.49 -13.07 12.27
CA MET A 63 -5.06 -11.71 12.33
C MET A 63 -5.05 -10.97 10.98
N THR A 64 -4.08 -11.24 10.12
CA THR A 64 -3.89 -10.52 8.85
C THR A 64 -4.58 -11.19 7.66
N SER A 65 -4.92 -12.48 7.76
CA SER A 65 -5.61 -13.21 6.68
C SER A 65 -6.95 -12.57 6.29
N PRO A 66 -7.85 -12.19 7.22
CA PRO A 66 -9.13 -11.57 6.85
C PRO A 66 -8.95 -10.26 6.09
N LEU A 67 -7.95 -9.44 6.45
CA LEU A 67 -7.66 -8.18 5.74
C LEU A 67 -7.18 -8.41 4.31
N ARG A 68 -6.38 -9.46 4.08
CA ARG A 68 -5.96 -9.84 2.72
C ARG A 68 -7.13 -10.35 1.89
N GLU A 69 -8.02 -11.15 2.49
CA GLU A 69 -9.25 -11.62 1.85
C GLU A 69 -10.14 -10.43 1.45
N MET A 70 -10.30 -9.44 2.33
CA MET A 70 -11.05 -8.22 2.04
C MET A 70 -10.40 -7.38 0.94
N THR A 71 -9.07 -7.26 0.92
CA THR A 71 -8.34 -6.53 -0.14
C THR A 71 -8.56 -7.22 -1.49
N ALA A 72 -8.47 -8.55 -1.54
CA ALA A 72 -8.73 -9.32 -2.75
C ALA A 72 -10.20 -9.23 -3.19
N ALA A 73 -11.14 -9.26 -2.25
CA ALA A 73 -12.56 -9.08 -2.49
C ALA A 73 -12.87 -7.69 -3.06
N ALA A 74 -12.30 -6.63 -2.49
CA ALA A 74 -12.42 -5.26 -2.99
C ALA A 74 -11.83 -5.14 -4.41
N GLY A 75 -10.69 -5.76 -4.69
CA GLY A 75 -10.10 -5.79 -6.05
C GLY A 75 -10.90 -6.59 -7.08
N ARG A 76 -11.73 -7.55 -6.65
CA ARG A 76 -12.72 -8.21 -7.53
C ARG A 76 -13.95 -7.34 -7.73
N MET A 77 -14.43 -6.69 -6.66
CA MET A 77 -15.56 -5.75 -6.72
C MET A 77 -15.26 -4.57 -7.65
N ALA A 78 -14.04 -4.04 -7.62
CA ALA A 78 -13.58 -2.99 -8.54
C ALA A 78 -13.58 -3.41 -10.03
N ARG A 79 -13.60 -4.72 -10.31
CA ARG A 79 -13.70 -5.29 -11.66
C ARG A 79 -15.13 -5.71 -12.02
N GLY A 80 -16.12 -5.33 -11.20
CA GLY A 80 -17.55 -5.56 -11.47
C GLY A 80 -18.16 -6.80 -10.82
N ASP A 81 -17.43 -7.55 -10.00
CA ASP A 81 -17.94 -8.73 -9.30
C ASP A 81 -18.53 -8.34 -7.93
N HIS A 82 -19.82 -7.97 -7.90
CA HIS A 82 -20.52 -7.47 -6.72
C HIS A 82 -21.12 -8.58 -5.82
N ASP A 83 -21.09 -9.85 -6.26
CA ASP A 83 -21.61 -10.99 -5.49
C ASP A 83 -20.57 -11.57 -4.51
N VAL A 84 -19.34 -11.05 -4.53
CA VAL A 84 -18.28 -11.44 -3.59
C VAL A 84 -18.70 -11.18 -2.14
N ARG A 85 -18.47 -12.17 -1.29
CA ARG A 85 -18.63 -12.07 0.16
C ARG A 85 -17.34 -12.45 0.86
N VAL A 86 -17.08 -11.79 1.99
CA VAL A 86 -15.94 -12.07 2.86
C VAL A 86 -16.41 -12.78 4.13
N THR A 87 -15.59 -13.67 4.66
CA THR A 87 -15.91 -14.39 5.89
C THR A 87 -15.89 -13.47 7.11
N ALA A 88 -17.01 -13.40 7.85
CA ALA A 88 -17.18 -12.53 9.02
C ALA A 88 -17.30 -13.33 10.32
N THR A 89 -16.30 -14.15 10.64
CA THR A 89 -16.33 -15.04 11.81
C THR A 89 -15.83 -14.40 13.11
N SER A 90 -15.06 -13.30 13.02
CA SER A 90 -14.48 -12.63 14.17
C SER A 90 -15.47 -11.66 14.83
N SER A 91 -15.41 -11.52 16.16
CA SER A 91 -16.21 -10.54 16.92
C SER A 91 -15.49 -9.22 17.20
N ASP A 92 -14.33 -8.99 16.60
CA ASP A 92 -13.53 -7.76 16.75
C ASP A 92 -13.85 -6.71 15.68
N GLU A 93 -13.07 -5.62 15.66
CA GLU A 93 -13.18 -4.51 14.71
C GLU A 93 -12.99 -5.00 13.25
N VAL A 94 -12.20 -6.06 13.02
CA VAL A 94 -12.04 -6.67 11.69
C VAL A 94 -13.30 -7.41 11.28
N GLY A 95 -13.96 -8.10 12.21
CA GLY A 95 -15.27 -8.72 11.98
C GLY A 95 -16.40 -7.71 11.76
N GLU A 96 -16.35 -6.55 12.41
CA GLU A 96 -17.25 -5.44 12.12
C GLU A 96 -17.03 -4.87 10.72
N LEU A 97 -15.77 -4.67 10.33
CA LEU A 97 -15.41 -4.24 8.98
C LEU A 97 -15.89 -5.25 7.93
N ALA A 98 -15.72 -6.56 8.16
CA ALA A 98 -16.21 -7.61 7.26
C ALA A 98 -17.74 -7.57 7.09
N ARG A 99 -18.49 -7.33 8.19
CA ARG A 99 -19.95 -7.14 8.14
C ARG A 99 -20.34 -5.88 7.37
N ALA A 100 -19.63 -4.76 7.58
CA ALA A 100 -19.86 -3.52 6.84
C ALA A 100 -19.58 -3.69 5.34
N PHE A 101 -18.49 -4.37 4.99
CA PHE A 101 -18.14 -4.70 3.60
C PHE A 101 -19.24 -5.54 2.93
N ASN A 102 -19.71 -6.60 3.59
CA ASN A 102 -20.77 -7.45 3.04
C ASN A 102 -22.10 -6.70 2.83
N ARG A 103 -22.44 -5.73 3.69
CA ARG A 103 -23.60 -4.84 3.48
C ARG A 103 -23.42 -3.99 2.23
N MET A 104 -22.30 -3.26 2.13
CA MET A 104 -21.99 -2.44 0.95
C MET A 104 -22.00 -3.26 -0.34
N ALA A 105 -21.45 -4.48 -0.33
CA ALA A 105 -21.45 -5.36 -1.50
C ALA A 105 -22.86 -5.84 -1.88
N ALA A 106 -23.75 -6.04 -0.89
CA ALA A 106 -25.15 -6.35 -1.15
C ALA A 106 -25.91 -5.17 -1.76
N ASP A 107 -25.70 -3.97 -1.22
CA ASP A 107 -26.32 -2.73 -1.72
C ASP A 107 -25.88 -2.45 -3.16
N LEU A 108 -24.59 -2.59 -3.46
CA LEU A 108 -24.06 -2.39 -4.82
C LEU A 108 -24.59 -3.42 -5.81
N ALA A 109 -24.69 -4.70 -5.40
CA ALA A 109 -25.29 -5.74 -6.24
C ALA A 109 -26.79 -5.46 -6.51
N GLN A 110 -27.50 -4.87 -5.56
CA GLN A 110 -28.89 -4.46 -5.75
C GLN A 110 -29.02 -3.30 -6.74
N VAL A 111 -28.20 -2.26 -6.61
CA VAL A 111 -28.18 -1.13 -7.56
C VAL A 111 -27.85 -1.61 -8.97
N ASP A 112 -26.89 -2.51 -9.12
CA ASP A 112 -26.52 -3.05 -10.43
C ASP A 112 -27.64 -3.90 -11.07
N ARG A 113 -28.36 -4.70 -10.27
CA ARG A 113 -29.56 -5.42 -10.75
C ARG A 113 -30.65 -4.45 -11.21
N GLN A 114 -30.97 -3.44 -10.40
CA GLN A 114 -31.98 -2.43 -10.76
C GLN A 114 -31.61 -1.67 -12.04
N ARG A 115 -30.33 -1.34 -12.22
CA ARG A 115 -29.82 -0.72 -13.46
C ARG A 115 -30.04 -1.62 -14.68
N ARG A 116 -29.73 -2.92 -14.57
CA ARG A 116 -29.91 -3.88 -15.68
C ARG A 116 -31.39 -4.08 -16.03
N GLU A 117 -32.26 -4.19 -15.02
CA GLU A 117 -33.70 -4.28 -15.21
C GLU A 117 -34.26 -3.03 -15.90
N LEU A 118 -33.82 -1.83 -15.50
CA LEU A 118 -34.18 -0.58 -16.16
C LEU A 118 -33.79 -0.58 -17.64
N VAL A 119 -32.53 -0.94 -17.95
CA VAL A 119 -32.05 -0.99 -19.34
C VAL A 119 -32.85 -2.01 -20.18
N ALA A 120 -33.17 -3.16 -19.60
CA ALA A 120 -33.97 -4.19 -20.26
C ALA A 120 -35.39 -3.70 -20.55
N ASN A 121 -36.07 -3.09 -19.57
CA ASN A 121 -37.43 -2.58 -19.71
C ASN A 121 -37.51 -1.43 -20.73
N VAL A 122 -36.58 -0.47 -20.65
CA VAL A 122 -36.47 0.64 -21.62
C VAL A 122 -36.29 0.11 -23.04
N SER A 123 -35.41 -0.88 -23.22
CA SER A 123 -35.16 -1.48 -24.53
C SER A 123 -36.41 -2.17 -25.09
N HIS A 124 -37.22 -2.80 -24.23
CA HIS A 124 -38.45 -3.47 -24.63
C HIS A 124 -39.54 -2.47 -25.04
N GLU A 125 -39.76 -1.43 -24.22
CA GLU A 125 -40.78 -0.41 -24.45
C GLU A 125 -40.50 0.47 -25.68
N LEU A 126 -39.23 0.70 -26.03
CA LEU A 126 -38.86 1.40 -27.26
C LEU A 126 -39.01 0.53 -28.51
N ARG A 127 -38.71 -0.78 -28.41
CA ARG A 127 -38.70 -1.69 -29.56
C ARG A 127 -40.10 -1.89 -30.16
N THR A 128 -41.13 -2.01 -29.33
CA THR A 128 -42.51 -2.29 -29.76
C THR A 128 -43.08 -1.19 -30.69
N PRO A 129 -43.12 0.09 -30.31
CA PRO A 129 -43.62 1.16 -31.19
C PRO A 129 -42.70 1.42 -32.38
N LEU A 130 -41.38 1.22 -32.23
CA LEU A 130 -40.45 1.33 -33.36
C LEU A 130 -40.70 0.25 -34.42
N ALA A 131 -40.93 -1.01 -33.99
CA ALA A 131 -41.28 -2.09 -34.90
C ALA A 131 -42.62 -1.85 -35.60
N ALA A 132 -43.62 -1.32 -34.88
CA ALA A 132 -44.91 -0.95 -35.46
C ALA A 132 -44.77 0.18 -36.49
N LEU A 133 -43.97 1.21 -36.18
CA LEU A 133 -43.68 2.30 -37.11
C LEU A 133 -42.97 1.79 -38.37
N CYS A 134 -41.94 0.95 -38.22
CA CYS A 134 -41.26 0.33 -39.35
C CYS A 134 -42.22 -0.51 -40.19
N ALA A 135 -43.07 -1.34 -39.57
CA ALA A 135 -44.03 -2.16 -40.31
C ALA A 135 -45.03 -1.33 -41.14
N VAL A 136 -45.52 -0.20 -40.60
CA VAL A 136 -46.39 0.71 -41.36
C VAL A 136 -45.63 1.34 -42.52
N LEU A 137 -44.41 1.82 -42.30
CA LEU A 137 -43.60 2.46 -43.34
C LEU A 137 -43.12 1.47 -44.41
N GLU A 138 -42.76 0.23 -44.04
CA GLU A 138 -42.39 -0.84 -44.97
C GLU A 138 -43.56 -1.21 -45.88
N ASN A 139 -44.78 -1.37 -45.34
CA ASN A 139 -45.97 -1.64 -46.15
C ASN A 139 -46.26 -0.53 -47.18
N LEU A 140 -45.98 0.72 -46.82
CA LEU A 140 -46.11 1.87 -47.73
C LEU A 140 -45.03 1.87 -48.81
N VAL A 141 -43.79 1.52 -48.45
CA VAL A 141 -42.65 1.46 -49.40
C VAL A 141 -42.77 0.29 -50.37
N ASP A 142 -43.23 -0.87 -49.89
CA ASP A 142 -43.40 -2.09 -50.69
C ASP A 142 -44.66 -2.06 -51.57
N GLY A 143 -45.48 -1.00 -51.46
CA GLY A 143 -46.72 -0.83 -52.23
C GLY A 143 -47.84 -1.78 -51.81
N VAL A 144 -47.72 -2.42 -50.64
CA VAL A 144 -48.74 -3.28 -50.03
C VAL A 144 -49.91 -2.45 -49.49
N ALA A 145 -49.63 -1.23 -49.03
CA ALA A 145 -50.62 -0.24 -48.62
C ALA A 145 -50.45 1.07 -49.40
N GLU A 146 -51.55 1.74 -49.75
CA GLU A 146 -51.49 3.08 -50.35
C GLU A 146 -51.14 4.13 -49.28
N PRO A 147 -50.36 5.19 -49.61
CA PRO A 147 -50.05 6.29 -48.70
C PRO A 147 -51.28 7.18 -48.49
N ASP A 148 -52.29 6.62 -47.83
CA ASP A 148 -53.52 7.28 -47.48
C ASP A 148 -53.37 8.08 -46.16
N PRO A 149 -54.31 8.99 -45.87
CA PRO A 149 -54.26 9.77 -44.63
C PRO A 149 -54.34 8.94 -43.35
N VAL A 150 -54.81 7.68 -43.40
CA VAL A 150 -54.98 6.82 -42.23
C VAL A 150 -53.66 6.16 -41.85
N ALA A 151 -52.93 5.62 -42.83
CA ALA A 151 -51.61 5.02 -42.64
C ALA A 151 -50.58 6.05 -42.17
N LEU A 152 -50.60 7.26 -42.75
CA LEU A 152 -49.72 8.37 -42.35
C LEU A 152 -50.02 8.86 -40.93
N ARG A 153 -51.30 8.93 -40.53
CA ARG A 153 -51.69 9.23 -39.14
C ARG A 153 -51.23 8.14 -38.18
N THR A 154 -51.38 6.87 -38.55
CA THR A 154 -50.92 5.74 -37.74
C THR A 154 -49.40 5.81 -37.50
N ALA A 155 -48.61 6.12 -38.53
CA ALA A 155 -47.17 6.32 -38.40
C ALA A 155 -46.82 7.53 -37.51
N LEU A 156 -47.55 8.65 -37.68
CA LEU A 156 -47.39 9.83 -36.83
C LEU A 156 -47.69 9.54 -35.37
N ASP A 157 -48.78 8.83 -35.07
CA ASP A 157 -49.17 8.43 -33.71
C ASP A 157 -48.09 7.56 -33.05
N GLN A 158 -47.46 6.64 -33.80
CA GLN A 158 -46.34 5.84 -33.28
C GLN A 158 -45.08 6.69 -33.01
N ALA A 159 -44.79 7.67 -33.86
CA ALA A 159 -43.65 8.57 -33.69
C ALA A 159 -43.85 9.53 -32.50
N GLU A 160 -45.05 10.08 -32.33
CA GLU A 160 -45.41 10.91 -31.19
C GLU A 160 -45.35 10.12 -29.88
N ARG A 161 -45.80 8.86 -29.89
CA ARG A 161 -45.68 7.95 -28.73
C ARG A 161 -44.22 7.67 -28.35
N LEU A 162 -43.34 7.43 -29.33
CA LEU A 162 -41.90 7.29 -29.10
C LEU A 162 -41.29 8.57 -28.50
N SER A 163 -41.69 9.74 -29.00
CA SER A 163 -41.22 11.04 -28.50
C SER A 163 -41.65 11.30 -27.05
N ALA A 164 -42.88 10.94 -26.69
CA ALA A 164 -43.36 11.03 -25.31
C ALA A 164 -42.57 10.09 -24.38
N LEU A 165 -42.36 8.84 -24.79
CA LEU A 165 -41.59 7.86 -24.01
C LEU A 165 -40.13 8.30 -23.81
N ALA A 166 -39.49 8.85 -24.85
CA ALA A 166 -38.14 9.40 -24.73
C ALA A 166 -38.07 10.59 -23.76
N SER A 167 -39.09 11.45 -23.76
CA SER A 167 -39.18 12.61 -22.84
C SER A 167 -39.35 12.15 -21.39
N ASP A 168 -40.23 11.17 -21.14
CA ASP A 168 -40.43 10.58 -19.82
C ASP A 168 -39.14 9.95 -19.27
N LEU A 169 -38.35 9.28 -20.12
CA LEU A 169 -37.06 8.70 -19.74
C LEU A 169 -36.00 9.75 -19.44
N LEU A 170 -35.99 10.88 -20.16
CA LEU A 170 -35.09 12.00 -19.91
C LEU A 170 -35.42 12.71 -18.60
N ASP A 171 -36.71 12.89 -18.29
CA ASP A 171 -37.12 13.41 -16.99
C ASP A 171 -36.69 12.45 -15.88
N LEU A 172 -36.90 11.13 -16.04
CA LEU A 172 -36.45 10.12 -15.09
C LEU A 172 -34.92 10.12 -14.87
N ALA A 173 -34.13 10.26 -15.93
CA ALA A 173 -32.67 10.32 -15.83
C ALA A 173 -32.18 11.58 -15.09
N ARG A 174 -32.88 12.71 -15.24
CA ARG A 174 -32.59 13.95 -14.50
C ARG A 174 -32.89 13.82 -13.01
N VAL A 175 -33.91 13.03 -12.65
CA VAL A 175 -34.21 12.66 -11.25
C VAL A 175 -33.07 11.88 -10.63
N ASP A 176 -32.65 10.79 -11.28
CA ASP A 176 -31.63 9.87 -10.75
C ASP A 176 -30.25 10.55 -10.61
N ALA A 177 -29.99 11.61 -11.39
CA ALA A 177 -28.77 12.41 -11.30
C ALA A 177 -28.76 13.43 -10.14
N GLY A 178 -29.89 13.62 -9.42
CA GLY A 178 -30.00 14.59 -8.33
C GLY A 178 -29.89 16.06 -8.76
N GLN A 179 -30.10 16.36 -10.05
CA GLN A 179 -29.82 17.67 -10.66
C GLN A 179 -31.06 18.58 -10.79
N THR A 180 -32.11 18.40 -10.00
CA THR A 180 -33.33 19.20 -10.19
C THR A 180 -33.50 20.22 -9.07
N ASP A 181 -32.95 21.42 -9.26
CA ASP A 181 -33.30 22.58 -8.43
C ASP A 181 -34.72 23.03 -8.78
N LEU A 182 -35.63 23.02 -7.81
CA LEU A 182 -36.96 23.62 -7.96
C LEU A 182 -36.80 25.14 -8.15
N SER A 183 -37.56 25.70 -9.09
CA SER A 183 -37.73 27.16 -9.22
C SER A 183 -39.12 27.57 -8.72
N PRO A 184 -39.35 27.55 -7.38
CA PRO A 184 -40.67 27.81 -6.84
C PRO A 184 -41.10 29.26 -7.11
N THR A 185 -42.31 29.41 -7.62
CA THR A 185 -43.02 30.69 -7.78
C THR A 185 -44.42 30.56 -7.18
N ASP A 186 -45.09 31.68 -6.92
CA ASP A 186 -46.49 31.64 -6.52
C ASP A 186 -47.36 31.27 -7.73
N VAL A 187 -47.93 30.06 -7.70
CA VAL A 187 -48.76 29.50 -8.78
C VAL A 187 -50.22 29.57 -8.38
N SER A 188 -51.03 30.25 -9.20
CA SER A 188 -52.50 30.21 -9.14
C SER A 188 -53.00 28.81 -9.51
N VAL A 189 -53.57 28.08 -8.55
CA VAL A 189 -54.00 26.69 -8.75
C VAL A 189 -55.18 26.62 -9.72
N GLY A 190 -56.09 27.60 -9.70
CA GLY A 190 -57.19 27.68 -10.66
C GLY A 190 -56.70 27.76 -12.11
N ASP A 191 -55.80 28.70 -12.39
CA ASP A 191 -55.26 28.91 -13.75
C ASP A 191 -54.41 27.71 -14.23
N LEU A 192 -53.78 26.98 -13.32
CA LEU A 192 -53.06 25.75 -13.63
C LEU A 192 -54.02 24.63 -14.06
N LEU A 193 -55.07 24.38 -13.27
CA LEU A 193 -56.03 23.32 -13.56
C LEU A 193 -56.82 23.61 -14.84
N ASP A 194 -57.20 24.86 -15.09
CA ASP A 194 -57.90 25.25 -16.32
C ASP A 194 -57.03 25.01 -17.57
N ARG A 195 -55.73 25.33 -17.50
CA ARG A 195 -54.78 25.03 -18.58
C ARG A 195 -54.61 23.53 -18.81
N ALA A 196 -54.39 22.76 -17.74
CA ALA A 196 -54.22 21.30 -17.85
C ALA A 196 -55.49 20.60 -18.37
N VAL A 197 -56.68 21.06 -17.99
CA VAL A 197 -57.96 20.53 -18.50
C VAL A 197 -58.19 20.95 -19.95
N ALA A 198 -57.79 22.15 -20.37
CA ALA A 198 -57.86 22.56 -21.77
C ALA A 198 -57.00 21.65 -22.66
N GLU A 199 -55.78 21.32 -22.22
CA GLU A 199 -54.90 20.36 -22.89
C GLU A 199 -55.51 18.95 -22.92
N ALA A 200 -56.06 18.49 -21.79
CA ALA A 200 -56.70 17.17 -21.70
C ALA A 200 -58.03 17.06 -22.48
N ARG A 201 -58.65 18.17 -22.89
CA ARG A 201 -59.78 18.19 -23.83
C ARG A 201 -59.32 18.10 -25.27
N ALA A 202 -58.16 18.67 -25.60
CA ALA A 202 -57.61 18.65 -26.95
C ALA A 202 -57.22 17.23 -27.42
N THR A 203 -56.97 16.30 -26.50
CA THR A 203 -56.74 14.87 -26.78
C THR A 203 -57.99 14.10 -27.22
N GLY A 204 -59.17 14.74 -27.22
CA GLY A 204 -60.36 14.25 -27.93
C GLY A 204 -61.12 13.09 -27.29
N ARG A 205 -60.89 12.78 -26.00
CA ARG A 205 -61.61 11.70 -25.29
C ARG A 205 -63.00 12.18 -24.84
N GLU A 206 -64.02 11.32 -24.94
CA GLU A 206 -65.41 11.60 -24.56
C GLU A 206 -65.62 11.57 -23.02
N VAL A 207 -65.01 12.52 -22.31
CA VAL A 207 -65.07 12.62 -20.84
C VAL A 207 -65.34 14.07 -20.43
N THR A 208 -66.16 14.27 -19.40
CA THR A 208 -66.44 15.61 -18.84
C THR A 208 -65.54 15.88 -17.64
N TYR A 209 -64.93 17.06 -17.57
CA TYR A 209 -64.10 17.48 -16.43
C TYR A 209 -64.90 18.42 -15.51
N ASP A 210 -65.04 18.06 -14.22
CA ASP A 210 -65.63 18.90 -13.15
C ASP A 210 -64.51 19.38 -12.22
N VAL A 211 -64.16 20.67 -12.29
CA VAL A 211 -63.03 21.28 -11.57
C VAL A 211 -63.55 22.13 -10.41
N ARG A 212 -63.03 21.92 -9.20
CA ARG A 212 -63.38 22.71 -8.00
C ARG A 212 -62.13 23.11 -7.22
N VAL A 213 -61.96 24.40 -6.98
CA VAL A 213 -60.84 24.96 -6.20
C VAL A 213 -61.36 25.71 -4.99
N THR A 214 -60.87 25.37 -3.78
CA THR A 214 -61.31 25.98 -2.52
C THR A 214 -60.11 26.41 -1.66
N PRO A 215 -59.93 27.71 -1.34
CA PRO A 215 -60.67 28.86 -1.86
C PRO A 215 -60.41 29.11 -3.36
N PRO A 216 -61.29 29.79 -4.10
CA PRO A 216 -61.10 30.04 -5.55
C PRO A 216 -59.81 30.77 -5.92
N ALA A 217 -59.23 31.54 -5.00
CA ALA A 217 -57.96 32.26 -5.16
C ALA A 217 -56.76 31.53 -4.52
N LEU A 218 -56.80 30.20 -4.46
CA LEU A 218 -55.71 29.39 -3.91
C LEU A 218 -54.42 29.57 -4.74
N SER A 219 -53.37 30.10 -4.10
CA SER A 219 -52.03 30.25 -4.65
C SER A 219 -51.02 29.50 -3.80
N VAL A 220 -50.10 28.78 -4.43
CA VAL A 220 -49.14 27.89 -3.74
C VAL A 220 -47.71 28.09 -4.27
N PRO A 221 -46.68 28.06 -3.40
CA PRO A 221 -45.29 28.12 -3.83
C PRO A 221 -44.88 26.78 -4.46
N ALA A 222 -44.76 26.75 -5.79
CA ALA A 222 -44.44 25.54 -6.53
C ALA A 222 -43.68 25.88 -7.83
N ASP A 223 -43.00 24.88 -8.40
CA ASP A 223 -42.48 25.01 -9.76
C ASP A 223 -43.66 24.84 -10.75
N PRO A 224 -44.00 25.87 -11.54
CA PRO A 224 -45.19 25.85 -12.37
C PRO A 224 -45.14 24.79 -13.47
N ALA A 225 -43.96 24.49 -14.01
CA ALA A 225 -43.81 23.49 -15.06
C ALA A 225 -43.95 22.07 -14.49
N ARG A 226 -43.34 21.81 -13.33
CA ARG A 226 -43.44 20.51 -12.67
C ARG A 226 -44.83 20.26 -12.11
N LEU A 227 -45.45 21.28 -11.50
CA LEU A 227 -46.81 21.11 -11.00
C LEU A 227 -47.83 20.91 -12.13
N HIS A 228 -47.64 21.56 -13.28
CA HIS A 228 -48.42 21.27 -14.50
C HIS A 228 -48.25 19.82 -14.95
N GLN A 229 -47.01 19.31 -14.94
CA GLN A 229 -46.70 17.93 -15.29
C GLN A 229 -47.38 16.91 -14.36
N LEU A 230 -47.43 17.17 -13.05
CA LEU A 230 -48.20 16.36 -12.10
C LEU A 230 -49.68 16.28 -12.50
N VAL A 231 -50.31 17.43 -12.72
CA VAL A 231 -51.74 17.50 -13.06
C VAL A 231 -52.00 16.82 -14.41
N ALA A 232 -51.19 17.09 -15.43
CA ALA A 232 -51.33 16.49 -16.76
C ALA A 232 -51.24 14.96 -16.72
N ASN A 233 -50.30 14.40 -15.96
CA ASN A 233 -50.16 12.95 -15.78
C ASN A 233 -51.35 12.31 -15.07
N LEU A 234 -51.90 12.99 -14.05
CA LEU A 234 -53.10 12.49 -13.37
C LEU A 234 -54.35 12.56 -14.26
N LEU A 235 -54.48 13.62 -15.06
CA LEU A 235 -55.61 13.78 -15.99
C LEU A 235 -55.55 12.82 -17.18
N ASP A 236 -54.36 12.58 -17.76
CA ASP A 236 -54.22 11.57 -18.82
C ASP A 236 -54.56 10.17 -18.28
N ASN A 237 -54.12 9.84 -17.06
CA ASN A 237 -54.45 8.57 -16.44
C ASN A 237 -55.96 8.43 -16.16
N ALA A 238 -56.58 9.45 -15.56
CA ALA A 238 -58.00 9.45 -15.21
C ALA A 238 -58.90 9.40 -16.46
N SER A 239 -58.59 10.19 -17.49
CA SER A 239 -59.36 10.19 -18.74
C SER A 239 -59.18 8.91 -19.56
N ARG A 240 -58.06 8.19 -19.43
CA ARG A 240 -57.81 6.91 -20.12
C ARG A 240 -58.68 5.78 -19.55
N HIS A 241 -58.87 5.78 -18.23
CA HIS A 241 -59.55 4.68 -17.52
C HIS A 241 -61.01 4.99 -17.19
N SER A 242 -61.47 6.22 -17.39
CA SER A 242 -62.88 6.58 -17.27
C SER A 242 -63.72 5.90 -18.35
N SER A 243 -64.96 5.56 -17.99
CA SER A 243 -65.97 5.11 -18.96
C SER A 243 -66.35 6.22 -19.96
N THR A 244 -66.79 5.83 -21.15
CA THR A 244 -67.28 6.76 -22.20
C THR A 244 -68.44 7.60 -21.67
N GLY A 245 -68.34 8.92 -21.78
CA GLY A 245 -69.30 9.87 -21.21
C GLY A 245 -69.18 10.08 -19.69
N GLY A 246 -68.16 9.49 -19.04
CA GLY A 246 -67.91 9.60 -17.61
C GLY A 246 -67.43 11.00 -17.18
N VAL A 247 -67.36 11.22 -15.86
CA VAL A 247 -66.94 12.51 -15.28
C VAL A 247 -65.64 12.36 -14.51
N VAL A 248 -64.58 13.03 -14.95
CA VAL A 248 -63.34 13.19 -14.20
C VAL A 248 -63.45 14.41 -13.29
N ARG A 249 -63.46 14.18 -11.97
CA ARG A 249 -63.55 15.24 -10.96
C ARG A 249 -62.16 15.62 -10.50
N VAL A 250 -61.85 16.91 -10.53
CA VAL A 250 -60.58 17.49 -10.11
C VAL A 250 -60.85 18.47 -8.98
N THR A 251 -60.40 18.16 -7.77
CA THR A 251 -60.59 19.01 -6.60
C THR A 251 -59.25 19.48 -6.05
N ALA A 252 -59.14 20.79 -5.77
CA ALA A 252 -58.00 21.36 -5.07
C ALA A 252 -58.47 22.13 -3.83
N ALA A 253 -57.90 21.84 -2.67
CA ALA A 253 -58.28 22.46 -1.41
C ALA A 253 -57.08 22.83 -0.53
N GLY A 254 -57.06 24.04 0.03
CA GLY A 254 -56.10 24.41 1.08
C GLY A 254 -56.34 23.62 2.38
N THR A 255 -55.27 23.25 3.09
CA THR A 255 -55.30 22.53 4.37
C THR A 255 -54.40 23.24 5.39
N ASP A 256 -54.53 22.90 6.68
CA ASP A 256 -53.77 23.56 7.77
C ASP A 256 -52.23 23.43 7.64
N GLY A 257 -51.74 22.45 6.86
CA GLY A 257 -50.31 22.21 6.63
C GLY A 257 -49.86 22.40 5.17
N GLY A 258 -50.75 22.80 4.26
CA GLY A 258 -50.46 22.77 2.83
C GLY A 258 -51.69 22.88 1.94
N TRP A 259 -51.72 22.09 0.88
CA TRP A 259 -52.86 21.95 -0.01
C TRP A 259 -52.97 20.52 -0.55
N ARG A 260 -54.16 20.15 -0.98
CA ARG A 260 -54.49 18.83 -1.51
C ARG A 260 -55.06 18.95 -2.90
N LEU A 261 -54.55 18.13 -3.82
CA LEU A 261 -55.09 17.88 -5.15
C LEU A 261 -55.68 16.47 -5.19
N GLU A 262 -56.91 16.31 -5.66
CA GLU A 262 -57.52 15.01 -5.92
C GLU A 262 -58.06 14.93 -7.34
N VAL A 263 -57.82 13.78 -7.99
CA VAL A 263 -58.39 13.44 -9.29
C VAL A 263 -59.13 12.12 -9.15
N HIS A 264 -60.41 12.11 -9.52
CA HIS A 264 -61.29 10.94 -9.45
C HIS A 264 -61.91 10.66 -10.82
N ASP A 265 -61.68 9.46 -11.36
CA ASP A 265 -62.34 8.95 -12.56
C ASP A 265 -63.54 8.04 -12.23
N ASP A 266 -64.41 7.80 -13.22
CA ASP A 266 -65.55 6.86 -13.10
C ASP A 266 -65.19 5.48 -13.72
N GLY A 267 -63.93 5.04 -13.61
CA GLY A 267 -63.38 3.79 -14.16
C GLY A 267 -63.55 2.55 -13.26
N PRO A 268 -62.79 1.46 -13.51
CA PRO A 268 -62.86 0.23 -12.73
C PRO A 268 -62.21 0.33 -11.34
N GLY A 269 -61.39 1.36 -11.09
CA GLY A 269 -60.64 1.52 -9.84
C GLY A 269 -59.36 0.68 -9.78
N ILE A 270 -58.62 0.81 -8.67
CA ILE A 270 -57.34 0.11 -8.44
C ILE A 270 -57.47 -0.80 -7.21
N ALA A 271 -57.17 -2.09 -7.40
CA ALA A 271 -57.22 -3.08 -6.34
C ALA A 271 -56.25 -2.75 -5.20
N ALA A 272 -56.62 -3.05 -3.95
CA ALA A 272 -55.82 -2.67 -2.78
C ALA A 272 -54.38 -3.20 -2.81
N ALA A 273 -54.15 -4.39 -3.40
CA ALA A 273 -52.83 -5.00 -3.54
C ALA A 273 -51.91 -4.26 -4.53
N ASP A 274 -52.48 -3.45 -5.41
CA ASP A 274 -51.79 -2.82 -6.53
C ASP A 274 -51.58 -1.31 -6.35
N ARG A 275 -52.15 -0.71 -5.29
CA ARG A 275 -52.16 0.75 -5.06
C ARG A 275 -50.77 1.37 -4.88
N ASP A 276 -49.82 0.63 -4.32
CA ASP A 276 -48.44 1.10 -4.19
C ASP A 276 -47.64 0.83 -5.47
N ARG A 277 -47.97 -0.26 -6.18
CA ARG A 277 -47.27 -0.72 -7.38
C ARG A 277 -47.52 0.18 -8.59
N VAL A 278 -48.69 0.81 -8.69
CA VAL A 278 -49.02 1.75 -9.79
C VAL A 278 -48.14 3.00 -9.82
N PHE A 279 -47.45 3.32 -8.72
CA PHE A 279 -46.48 4.42 -8.67
C PHE A 279 -45.03 3.96 -8.92
N GLU A 280 -44.79 2.67 -9.13
CA GLU A 280 -43.48 2.14 -9.52
C GLU A 280 -43.22 2.38 -11.02
N ARG A 281 -41.94 2.44 -11.40
CA ARG A 281 -41.51 2.61 -12.80
C ARG A 281 -42.02 1.43 -13.62
N PHE A 282 -42.71 1.70 -14.73
CA PHE A 282 -43.32 0.66 -15.58
C PHE A 282 -44.35 -0.20 -14.84
N GLY A 283 -44.96 0.33 -13.77
CA GLY A 283 -45.97 -0.35 -12.96
C GLY A 283 -47.33 -0.48 -13.67
N THR A 284 -47.40 -1.22 -14.78
CA THR A 284 -48.66 -1.53 -15.46
C THR A 284 -49.34 -2.73 -14.79
N LEU A 285 -50.65 -2.62 -14.58
CA LEU A 285 -51.50 -3.76 -14.24
C LEU A 285 -51.85 -4.49 -15.55
N SER A 286 -51.60 -5.79 -15.59
CA SER A 286 -51.50 -6.68 -16.75
C SER A 286 -52.59 -6.57 -17.83
N ASP A 287 -52.17 -6.78 -19.09
CA ASP A 287 -52.83 -7.41 -20.25
C ASP A 287 -54.29 -7.05 -20.57
N ALA A 288 -54.67 -5.78 -20.48
CA ALA A 288 -55.85 -5.31 -21.22
C ALA A 288 -55.42 -4.96 -22.66
N GLU A 289 -55.76 -5.83 -23.63
CA GLU A 289 -55.67 -5.53 -25.06
C GLU A 289 -56.37 -4.19 -25.34
N GLY A 290 -55.57 -3.13 -25.53
CA GLY A 290 -56.05 -1.77 -25.83
C GLY A 290 -55.56 -0.63 -24.91
N GLY A 291 -54.87 -0.91 -23.79
CA GLY A 291 -54.45 0.14 -22.83
C GLY A 291 -53.04 0.72 -23.07
N GLY A 292 -52.87 1.63 -24.03
CA GLY A 292 -51.56 2.23 -24.38
C GLY A 292 -51.07 3.32 -23.42
N GLY A 293 -50.41 2.94 -22.31
CA GLY A 293 -49.67 3.87 -21.43
C GLY A 293 -48.24 3.37 -21.14
N THR A 294 -47.29 4.29 -20.92
CA THR A 294 -45.86 3.98 -20.70
C THR A 294 -45.55 3.41 -19.30
N GLY A 295 -46.52 3.42 -18.38
CA GLY A 295 -46.31 3.06 -16.97
C GLY A 295 -45.38 4.02 -16.21
N LEU A 296 -45.00 5.16 -16.81
CA LEU A 296 -44.12 6.17 -16.22
C LEU A 296 -44.91 7.35 -15.62
N GLY A 297 -46.10 7.66 -16.14
CA GLY A 297 -46.86 8.86 -15.76
C GLY A 297 -47.18 8.99 -14.26
N LEU A 298 -47.66 7.92 -13.61
CA LEU A 298 -47.92 7.93 -12.16
C LEU A 298 -46.63 7.94 -11.33
N ALA A 299 -45.55 7.30 -11.81
CA ALA A 299 -44.23 7.39 -11.17
C ALA A 299 -43.67 8.82 -11.25
N ILE A 300 -43.86 9.53 -12.37
CA ILE A 300 -43.51 10.94 -12.53
C ILE A 300 -44.38 11.82 -11.62
N ALA A 301 -45.69 11.54 -11.50
CA ALA A 301 -46.58 12.25 -10.58
C ALA A 301 -46.12 12.11 -9.11
N ARG A 302 -45.74 10.89 -8.69
CA ARG A 302 -45.14 10.66 -7.38
C ARG A 302 -43.84 11.41 -7.19
N TRP A 303 -42.94 11.33 -8.16
CA TRP A 303 -41.68 12.06 -8.11
C TRP A 303 -41.86 13.58 -7.99
N VAL A 304 -42.72 14.19 -8.81
CA VAL A 304 -42.99 15.64 -8.72
C VAL A 304 -43.54 16.00 -7.34
N THR A 305 -44.43 15.16 -6.80
CA THR A 305 -45.02 15.38 -5.47
C THR A 305 -43.95 15.28 -4.38
N ASP A 306 -43.09 14.26 -4.43
CA ASP A 306 -41.97 14.05 -3.50
C ASP A 306 -40.94 15.19 -3.60
N LEU A 307 -40.66 15.70 -4.82
CA LEU A 307 -39.75 16.83 -5.05
C LEU A 307 -40.24 18.11 -4.36
N HIS A 308 -41.55 18.30 -4.26
CA HIS A 308 -42.17 19.41 -3.53
C HIS A 308 -42.37 19.10 -2.03
N GLY A 309 -41.83 17.99 -1.51
CA GLY A 309 -41.96 17.58 -0.11
C GLY A 309 -43.36 17.09 0.28
N GLY A 310 -44.17 16.70 -0.71
CA GLY A 310 -45.52 16.17 -0.54
C GLY A 310 -45.60 14.64 -0.54
N THR A 311 -46.82 14.10 -0.52
CA THR A 311 -47.11 12.67 -0.67
C THR A 311 -48.25 12.44 -1.65
N ILE A 312 -48.24 11.33 -2.39
CA ILE A 312 -49.32 10.92 -3.31
C ILE A 312 -49.78 9.49 -3.00
N HIS A 313 -51.10 9.27 -3.00
CA HIS A 313 -51.71 7.97 -2.69
C HIS A 313 -52.98 7.73 -3.50
N VAL A 314 -53.32 6.46 -3.71
CA VAL A 314 -54.67 6.05 -4.14
C VAL A 314 -55.54 5.88 -2.91
N VAL A 315 -56.62 6.64 -2.82
CA VAL A 315 -57.58 6.59 -1.71
C VAL A 315 -58.87 5.90 -2.15
N ASP A 316 -59.65 5.40 -1.18
CA ASP A 316 -60.93 4.79 -1.47
C ASP A 316 -61.90 5.81 -2.12
N PRO A 317 -62.70 5.38 -3.11
CA PRO A 317 -63.74 6.21 -3.69
C PRO A 317 -64.81 6.55 -2.63
N GLU A 318 -65.54 7.63 -2.84
CA GLU A 318 -66.62 8.02 -1.92
C GLU A 318 -67.71 6.93 -1.85
N PRO A 319 -68.41 6.78 -0.71
CA PRO A 319 -69.49 5.81 -0.57
C PRO A 319 -70.54 5.97 -1.68
N GLY A 320 -70.77 4.91 -2.46
CA GLY A 320 -71.72 4.91 -3.58
C GLY A 320 -71.12 5.30 -4.95
N ARG A 321 -69.80 5.49 -5.06
CA ARG A 321 -69.09 5.74 -6.33
C ARG A 321 -68.06 4.66 -6.66
N THR A 322 -67.80 4.47 -7.94
CA THR A 322 -66.77 3.58 -8.50
C THR A 322 -65.59 4.40 -9.05
N GLY A 323 -64.49 3.74 -9.43
CA GLY A 323 -63.33 4.38 -10.06
C GLY A 323 -62.12 4.64 -9.17
N ALA A 324 -61.03 5.15 -9.75
CA ALA A 324 -59.79 5.41 -9.03
C ALA A 324 -59.74 6.87 -8.55
N ARG A 325 -59.36 7.07 -7.28
CA ARG A 325 -59.18 8.40 -6.69
C ARG A 325 -57.73 8.56 -6.25
N VAL A 326 -57.00 9.41 -6.95
CA VAL A 326 -55.61 9.73 -6.63
C VAL A 326 -55.58 11.06 -5.87
N ARG A 327 -54.90 11.07 -4.72
CA ARG A 327 -54.76 12.22 -3.83
C ARG A 327 -53.29 12.56 -3.68
N ALA A 328 -52.92 13.80 -4.02
CA ALA A 328 -51.62 14.39 -3.73
C ALA A 328 -51.75 15.47 -2.65
N GLU A 329 -50.91 15.43 -1.63
CA GLU A 329 -50.83 16.39 -0.52
C GLU A 329 -49.46 17.08 -0.58
N LEU A 330 -49.42 18.40 -0.69
CA LEU A 330 -48.19 19.17 -0.81
C LEU A 330 -48.09 20.22 0.31
N PRO A 331 -46.91 20.47 0.89
CA PRO A 331 -46.73 21.41 2.00
C PRO A 331 -46.86 22.88 1.55
N ALA A 332 -47.22 23.75 2.50
CA ALA A 332 -47.27 25.21 2.25
C ALA A 332 -45.88 25.87 2.25
N VAL A 333 -44.84 25.22 2.81
CA VAL A 333 -43.48 25.75 2.96
C VAL A 333 -42.45 24.62 2.73
N LEU A 334 -41.52 24.81 1.78
CA LEU A 334 -40.42 23.88 1.51
C LEU A 334 -39.31 24.04 2.58
N THR A 335 -39.01 23.01 3.38
CA THR A 335 -37.96 23.09 4.45
C THR A 335 -36.96 21.93 4.35
N PRO A 336 -35.63 22.17 4.30
CA PRO A 336 -34.61 21.11 4.35
C PRO A 336 -34.34 20.67 5.81
N THR A 337 -34.38 19.36 6.07
CA THR A 337 -34.18 18.78 7.41
C THR A 337 -32.79 18.14 7.54
N THR A 338 -32.03 18.50 8.58
CA THR A 338 -30.81 17.76 8.99
C THR A 338 -30.93 17.37 10.46
N THR A 339 -30.87 16.07 10.75
CA THR A 339 -30.92 15.49 12.09
C THR A 339 -29.50 15.37 12.65
N ARG A 340 -29.26 15.83 13.88
CA ARG A 340 -27.97 15.74 14.61
C ARG A 340 -28.15 14.83 15.83
N THR A 341 -27.29 13.83 15.99
CA THR A 341 -27.28 12.89 17.11
C THR A 341 -26.20 13.27 18.13
N THR A 342 -26.57 13.28 19.42
CA THR A 342 -25.75 13.61 20.59
C THR A 342 -25.03 12.38 21.16
N GLU A 343 -23.79 12.56 21.61
CA GLU A 343 -22.93 11.54 22.25
C GLU A 343 -22.81 11.86 23.76
N THR A 344 -22.89 10.82 24.61
CA THR A 344 -22.94 10.90 26.10
C THR A 344 -21.63 10.40 26.71
N GLU A 345 -21.10 11.14 27.69
CA GLU A 345 -19.86 10.90 28.45
C GLU A 345 -20.15 10.32 29.85
N GLU A 346 -19.32 9.39 30.37
CA GLU A 346 -19.30 8.93 31.78
C GLU A 346 -17.86 8.68 32.29
N PRO A 347 -17.60 8.76 33.63
CA PRO A 347 -16.38 9.30 34.23
C PRO A 347 -15.44 8.28 34.91
N ALA A 348 -14.21 8.73 35.18
CA ALA A 348 -13.10 7.98 35.78
C ALA A 348 -13.10 7.88 37.32
N MET A 349 -12.60 6.76 37.88
CA MET A 349 -12.29 6.59 39.32
C MET A 349 -10.81 6.24 39.56
N SER A 350 -10.24 6.85 40.59
CA SER A 350 -8.86 6.73 41.11
C SER A 350 -8.72 5.74 42.29
N ILE A 351 -7.57 5.08 42.44
CA ILE A 351 -7.18 4.31 43.65
C ILE A 351 -5.72 4.65 44.06
N PRO A 352 -5.36 4.76 45.36
CA PRO A 352 -4.07 5.27 45.84
C PRO A 352 -2.99 4.20 46.11
N ALA A 353 -1.74 4.68 46.22
CA ALA A 353 -0.48 3.94 46.26
C ALA A 353 -0.03 3.47 47.66
N PRO A 354 0.77 2.38 47.77
CA PRO A 354 1.51 2.03 48.98
C PRO A 354 3.03 2.36 48.90
N THR A 355 3.59 2.59 50.08
CA THR A 355 4.94 3.07 50.47
C THR A 355 6.07 2.01 50.27
N PRO A 356 7.35 2.43 50.17
CA PRO A 356 8.43 1.63 49.57
C PRO A 356 9.30 0.86 50.60
N PRO A 357 9.94 -0.27 50.22
CA PRO A 357 10.97 -0.88 51.04
C PRO A 357 12.41 -0.55 50.61
N ALA A 358 13.24 -0.30 51.63
CA ALA A 358 14.69 -0.43 51.77
C ALA A 358 15.61 -0.28 50.54
N VAL A 359 16.39 0.82 50.56
CA VAL A 359 17.51 1.09 49.65
C VAL A 359 18.63 0.07 49.85
N ARG A 360 18.77 -0.86 48.91
CA ARG A 360 20.10 -1.35 48.49
C ARG A 360 20.58 -0.39 47.41
N VAL A 361 21.80 0.11 47.50
CA VAL A 361 22.39 0.83 46.36
C VAL A 361 22.47 -0.19 45.21
N PRO A 362 21.67 -0.03 44.15
CA PRO A 362 21.70 -0.96 43.04
C PRO A 362 23.01 -0.73 42.30
N GLU A 363 23.70 -1.79 41.90
CA GLU A 363 24.55 -1.66 40.72
C GLU A 363 23.66 -1.08 39.60
N PRO A 364 24.16 -0.12 38.79
CA PRO A 364 23.37 0.43 37.69
C PRO A 364 22.76 -0.72 36.88
N THR A 365 21.45 -0.69 36.64
CA THR A 365 20.72 -1.76 35.93
C THR A 365 21.37 -2.15 34.60
N LEU A 366 22.02 -1.19 33.94
CA LEU A 366 22.78 -1.40 32.70
C LEU A 366 24.11 -2.15 32.91
N ASP A 367 24.80 -1.97 34.05
CA ASP A 367 26.03 -2.72 34.35
C ASP A 367 25.70 -4.17 34.75
N ALA A 368 24.55 -4.44 35.36
CA ALA A 368 24.06 -5.80 35.59
C ALA A 368 23.73 -6.54 34.27
N LEU A 369 23.25 -5.83 33.24
CA LEU A 369 22.90 -6.38 31.93
C LEU A 369 24.12 -6.54 30.99
N PHE A 370 25.04 -5.56 30.99
CA PHE A 370 26.13 -5.49 30.01
C PHE A 370 27.53 -5.67 30.62
N GLY A 371 27.73 -5.56 31.93
CA GLY A 371 29.04 -5.41 32.57
C GLY A 371 30.03 -6.54 32.33
N ARG A 372 29.56 -7.77 32.09
CA ARG A 372 30.42 -8.93 31.73
C ARG A 372 30.94 -8.89 30.28
N PHE A 373 30.23 -8.23 29.37
CA PHE A 373 30.53 -8.20 27.92
C PHE A 373 31.03 -6.83 27.45
N TRP A 374 30.61 -5.76 28.13
CA TRP A 374 30.85 -4.37 27.74
C TRP A 374 30.89 -3.44 28.97
N PRO A 375 32.01 -3.41 29.72
CA PRO A 375 32.17 -2.55 30.90
C PRO A 375 32.33 -1.07 30.52
N ASP A 376 31.77 -0.13 31.31
CA ASP A 376 31.81 1.33 31.06
C ASP A 376 32.45 2.15 32.19
N ALA A 377 32.77 1.49 33.31
CA ALA A 377 33.25 2.13 34.54
C ALA A 377 34.54 2.96 34.40
N GLY A 378 35.29 2.82 33.30
CA GLY A 378 36.57 3.50 33.08
C GLY A 378 36.64 4.52 31.92
N VAL A 379 35.55 4.76 31.17
CA VAL A 379 35.65 5.52 29.90
C VAL A 379 35.45 7.03 30.13
N PRO A 380 36.45 7.92 30.04
CA PRO A 380 36.26 9.34 30.33
C PRO A 380 35.25 10.00 29.37
N GLY A 381 34.45 10.94 29.88
CA GLY A 381 33.52 11.72 29.06
C GLY A 381 34.25 12.65 28.09
N SER A 382 33.78 12.76 26.85
CA SER A 382 34.40 13.58 25.81
C SER A 382 33.47 14.72 25.36
N ARG A 383 33.78 15.95 25.79
CA ARG A 383 33.03 17.14 25.35
C ARG A 383 33.15 17.37 23.85
N ARG A 384 34.33 17.10 23.28
CA ARG A 384 34.60 17.28 21.85
C ARG A 384 33.74 16.36 20.99
N THR A 385 33.66 15.08 21.37
CA THR A 385 32.84 14.09 20.66
C THR A 385 31.35 14.40 20.75
N LEU A 386 30.88 14.86 21.93
CA LEU A 386 29.50 15.28 22.11
C LEU A 386 29.14 16.47 21.21
N LEU A 387 29.94 17.54 21.25
CA LEU A 387 29.70 18.74 20.42
C LEU A 387 29.83 18.44 18.92
N ALA A 388 30.79 17.60 18.53
CA ALA A 388 30.97 17.21 17.13
C ALA A 388 29.77 16.37 16.63
N SER A 389 29.27 15.43 17.44
CA SER A 389 28.08 14.63 17.09
C SER A 389 26.83 15.50 16.98
N ALA A 390 26.66 16.46 17.91
CA ALA A 390 25.59 17.46 17.82
C ALA A 390 25.74 18.36 16.57
N GLY A 391 26.97 18.74 16.21
CA GLY A 391 27.26 19.49 15.00
C GLY A 391 26.91 18.72 13.72
N VAL A 392 27.15 17.41 13.66
CA VAL A 392 26.71 16.55 12.55
C VAL A 392 25.18 16.48 12.49
N GLY A 393 24.50 16.39 13.63
CA GLY A 393 23.03 16.48 13.70
C GLY A 393 22.49 17.80 13.15
N LEU A 394 23.07 18.93 13.56
CA LEU A 394 22.70 20.26 13.05
C LEU A 394 22.98 20.41 11.54
N LEU A 395 24.10 19.87 11.06
CA LEU A 395 24.38 19.83 9.62
C LEU A 395 23.31 19.02 8.89
N ALA A 396 22.95 17.84 9.41
CA ALA A 396 21.93 16.97 8.83
C ALA A 396 20.55 17.63 8.78
N SER A 397 20.15 18.36 9.82
CA SER A 397 18.85 19.04 9.85
C SER A 397 18.75 20.22 8.88
N VAL A 398 19.86 20.87 8.54
CA VAL A 398 19.88 21.93 7.54
C VAL A 398 19.89 21.34 6.12
N VAL A 399 20.65 20.26 5.94
CA VAL A 399 21.04 19.77 4.60
C VAL A 399 20.13 18.67 4.05
N LEU A 400 19.59 17.75 4.85
CA LEU A 400 18.84 16.60 4.35
C LEU A 400 17.34 16.80 4.04
N PRO A 401 16.56 17.59 4.80
CA PRO A 401 15.10 17.63 4.63
C PRO A 401 14.66 18.07 3.24
N PHE A 402 13.66 17.38 2.69
CA PHE A 402 13.02 17.68 1.39
C PHE A 402 14.01 17.76 0.21
N ARG A 403 15.12 17.04 0.30
CA ARG A 403 16.12 16.95 -0.79
C ARG A 403 16.34 15.50 -1.18
N SER A 404 16.51 15.31 -2.49
CA SER A 404 16.99 14.06 -3.06
C SER A 404 18.40 13.74 -2.55
N PHE A 405 18.76 12.45 -2.54
CA PHE A 405 20.11 12.01 -2.23
C PHE A 405 21.13 12.62 -3.20
N GLY A 406 22.18 13.23 -2.64
CA GLY A 406 23.19 13.96 -3.41
C GLY A 406 24.34 14.47 -2.53
N LEU A 407 24.99 15.55 -2.96
CA LEU A 407 26.14 16.15 -2.29
C LEU A 407 25.92 16.39 -0.79
N GLY A 408 24.75 16.90 -0.41
CA GLY A 408 24.39 17.21 0.97
C GLY A 408 24.41 15.98 1.88
N THR A 409 23.83 14.87 1.43
CA THR A 409 23.86 13.58 2.15
C THR A 409 25.29 13.08 2.32
N PHE A 410 26.11 13.19 1.28
CA PHE A 410 27.51 12.82 1.35
C PHE A 410 28.30 13.65 2.36
N LEU A 411 28.08 14.97 2.42
CA LEU A 411 28.72 15.85 3.41
C LEU A 411 28.36 15.47 4.85
N VAL A 412 27.11 15.10 5.10
CA VAL A 412 26.66 14.61 6.42
C VAL A 412 27.34 13.28 6.78
N LEU A 413 27.41 12.34 5.84
CA LEU A 413 28.09 11.05 6.04
C LEU A 413 29.59 11.20 6.23
N LEU A 414 30.23 12.12 5.50
CA LEU A 414 31.64 12.48 5.65
C LEU A 414 31.92 13.07 7.03
N ALA A 415 31.08 14.01 7.48
CA ALA A 415 31.20 14.62 8.80
C ALA A 415 31.00 13.57 9.91
N ALA A 416 30.00 12.70 9.79
CA ALA A 416 29.79 11.57 10.70
C ALA A 416 31.02 10.66 10.75
N GLY A 417 31.51 10.19 9.60
CA GLY A 417 32.69 9.33 9.48
C GLY A 417 33.95 9.96 10.09
N ALA A 418 34.15 11.26 9.89
CA ALA A 418 35.27 12.00 10.49
C ALA A 418 35.20 12.01 12.03
N VAL A 419 34.01 12.24 12.61
CA VAL A 419 33.80 12.19 14.07
C VAL A 419 34.09 10.79 14.61
N LEU A 420 33.63 9.75 13.92
CA LEU A 420 33.84 8.35 14.31
C LEU A 420 35.32 7.96 14.25
N LEU A 421 36.01 8.28 13.16
CA LEU A 421 37.43 7.98 13.00
C LEU A 421 38.29 8.75 14.02
N ALA A 422 37.96 10.02 14.28
CA ALA A 422 38.65 10.83 15.28
C ALA A 422 38.46 10.30 16.72
N SER A 423 37.28 9.74 17.01
CA SER A 423 36.91 9.20 18.33
C SER A 423 37.36 7.74 18.52
N SER A 424 37.71 7.03 17.46
CA SER A 424 38.07 5.61 17.51
C SER A 424 39.39 5.36 18.25
N VAL A 425 39.37 4.40 19.18
CA VAL A 425 40.58 3.87 19.83
C VAL A 425 41.51 3.21 18.80
N HIS A 426 40.93 2.58 17.78
CA HIS A 426 41.65 1.86 16.72
C HIS A 426 41.96 2.71 15.48
N ARG A 427 41.92 4.05 15.57
CA ARG A 427 42.11 4.98 14.43
C ARG A 427 43.41 4.82 13.62
N ARG A 428 44.44 4.21 14.20
CA ARG A 428 45.73 3.93 13.52
C ARG A 428 45.83 2.51 12.99
N SER A 429 44.83 1.66 13.24
CA SER A 429 44.85 0.29 12.76
C SER A 429 44.67 0.30 11.23
N PRO A 430 45.42 -0.53 10.49
CA PRO A 430 45.28 -0.58 9.03
C PRO A 430 43.87 -1.03 8.63
N PHE A 431 43.25 -1.94 9.40
CA PHE A 431 41.90 -2.42 9.12
C PHE A 431 40.85 -1.32 9.29
N THR A 432 40.91 -0.54 10.38
CA THR A 432 39.99 0.59 10.60
C THR A 432 40.16 1.66 9.53
N LEU A 433 41.40 1.93 9.08
CA LEU A 433 41.66 2.87 7.97
C LEU A 433 41.12 2.36 6.63
N THR A 434 41.28 1.07 6.32
CA THR A 434 40.68 0.46 5.13
C THR A 434 39.15 0.53 5.19
N CYS A 435 38.54 0.21 6.34
CA CYS A 435 37.11 0.35 6.54
C CYS A 435 36.65 1.81 6.35
N ALA A 436 37.36 2.78 6.92
CA ALA A 436 37.03 4.19 6.75
C ALA A 436 37.12 4.64 5.28
N GLY A 437 38.16 4.20 4.56
CA GLY A 437 38.30 4.44 3.12
C GLY A 437 37.16 3.83 2.31
N LEU A 438 36.76 2.58 2.61
CA LEU A 438 35.62 1.93 1.96
C LEU A 438 34.29 2.62 2.30
N CYS A 439 34.06 3.02 3.55
CA CYS A 439 32.87 3.79 3.94
C CYS A 439 32.80 5.12 3.17
N LEU A 440 33.93 5.79 2.97
CA LEU A 440 34.00 7.02 2.18
C LEU A 440 33.62 6.77 0.72
N LEU A 441 34.18 5.73 0.10
CA LEU A 441 33.85 5.35 -1.28
C LEU A 441 32.37 4.95 -1.43
N LEU A 442 31.85 4.17 -0.47
CA LEU A 442 30.45 3.72 -0.45
C LEU A 442 29.50 4.91 -0.26
N ALA A 443 29.82 5.85 0.64
CA ALA A 443 29.07 7.09 0.78
C ALA A 443 29.13 7.96 -0.48
N GLY A 444 30.27 7.95 -1.19
CA GLY A 444 30.45 8.67 -2.46
C GLY A 444 29.48 8.25 -3.55
N THR A 445 28.94 7.02 -3.50
CA THR A 445 27.92 6.55 -4.45
C THR A 445 26.68 7.42 -4.45
N VAL A 446 26.33 8.05 -3.31
CA VAL A 446 25.19 8.99 -3.18
C VAL A 446 25.32 10.21 -4.09
N VAL A 447 26.54 10.64 -4.39
CA VAL A 447 26.82 11.78 -5.28
C VAL A 447 26.96 11.33 -6.73
N VAL A 448 27.40 10.08 -6.94
CA VAL A 448 27.76 9.57 -8.26
C VAL A 448 26.57 8.90 -8.97
N ARG A 449 25.66 8.28 -8.22
CA ARG A 449 24.57 7.43 -8.73
C ARG A 449 23.21 7.90 -8.24
N ASP A 450 22.25 7.93 -9.15
CA ASP A 450 20.84 8.18 -8.87
C ASP A 450 20.08 6.88 -8.55
N ALA A 451 20.62 5.73 -8.97
CA ALA A 451 20.05 4.42 -8.68
C ALA A 451 19.93 4.13 -7.17
N GLN A 452 18.76 4.43 -6.59
CA GLN A 452 18.52 4.39 -5.16
C GLN A 452 18.72 3.00 -4.55
N TRP A 453 18.41 1.94 -5.30
CA TRP A 453 18.56 0.56 -4.83
C TRP A 453 20.04 0.20 -4.55
N ILE A 454 20.97 0.59 -5.44
CA ILE A 454 22.40 0.30 -5.26
C ILE A 454 23.01 1.25 -4.22
N VAL A 455 22.58 2.51 -4.18
CA VAL A 455 22.98 3.48 -3.14
C VAL A 455 22.58 2.97 -1.76
N ALA A 456 21.34 2.50 -1.58
CA ALA A 456 20.88 1.93 -0.32
C ALA A 456 21.72 0.72 0.12
N LEU A 457 22.00 -0.23 -0.79
CA LEU A 457 22.87 -1.37 -0.51
C LEU A 457 24.29 -0.92 -0.11
N CYS A 458 24.84 0.09 -0.80
CA CYS A 458 26.16 0.65 -0.47
C CYS A 458 26.17 1.32 0.92
N LEU A 459 25.11 2.03 1.30
CA LEU A 459 24.99 2.64 2.63
C LEU A 459 24.85 1.60 3.74
N PHE A 460 24.06 0.53 3.53
CA PHE A 460 23.97 -0.58 4.48
C PHE A 460 25.30 -1.31 4.64
N ALA A 461 25.98 -1.61 3.52
CA ALA A 461 27.33 -2.18 3.55
C ALA A 461 28.32 -1.24 4.25
N GLY A 462 28.21 0.07 4.00
CA GLY A 462 29.03 1.11 4.63
C GLY A 462 28.84 1.15 6.14
N GLY A 463 27.61 1.02 6.63
CA GLY A 463 27.30 0.86 8.04
C GLY A 463 27.95 -0.40 8.64
N ALA A 464 27.79 -1.55 7.99
CA ALA A 464 28.39 -2.82 8.45
C ALA A 464 29.93 -2.76 8.49
N VAL A 465 30.56 -2.20 7.44
CA VAL A 465 32.02 -1.99 7.36
C VAL A 465 32.50 -1.01 8.43
N CYS A 466 31.73 0.05 8.70
CA CYS A 466 32.02 1.02 9.76
C CYS A 466 32.00 0.33 11.12
N MET A 467 30.93 -0.39 11.47
CA MET A 467 30.83 -1.05 12.78
C MET A 467 31.94 -2.10 12.97
N ALA A 468 32.25 -2.88 11.94
CA ALA A 468 33.36 -3.83 11.97
C ALA A 468 34.72 -3.15 12.17
N GLY A 469 34.95 -2.02 11.50
CA GLY A 469 36.17 -1.22 11.62
C GLY A 469 36.33 -0.55 13.00
N LEU A 470 35.23 -0.13 13.63
CA LEU A 470 35.24 0.48 14.96
C LEU A 470 35.61 -0.54 16.06
N VAL A 471 35.12 -1.77 15.94
CA VAL A 471 35.36 -2.86 16.92
C VAL A 471 36.67 -3.61 16.66
N ASP A 472 37.36 -3.34 15.53
CA ASP A 472 38.53 -4.13 15.04
C ASP A 472 38.24 -5.64 14.96
N GLY A 473 37.01 -6.03 14.62
CA GLY A 473 36.58 -7.44 14.63
C GLY A 473 37.46 -8.34 13.76
N ARG A 474 37.82 -9.54 14.27
CA ARG A 474 38.62 -10.54 13.52
C ARG A 474 37.83 -11.78 13.13
N THR A 475 36.74 -12.04 13.84
CA THR A 475 35.95 -13.25 13.69
C THR A 475 34.56 -12.95 13.13
N LEU A 476 33.93 -13.95 12.49
CA LEU A 476 32.55 -13.83 12.01
C LEU A 476 31.58 -13.45 13.15
N ARG A 477 31.79 -14.03 14.34
CA ARG A 477 31.02 -13.69 15.55
C ARG A 477 31.26 -12.23 15.95
N GLY A 478 32.51 -11.78 15.89
CA GLY A 478 32.89 -10.40 16.15
C GLY A 478 32.14 -9.40 15.26
N PHE A 479 31.95 -9.69 13.98
CA PHE A 479 31.17 -8.81 13.09
C PHE A 479 29.68 -8.80 13.40
N VAL A 480 29.07 -9.97 13.65
CA VAL A 480 27.65 -10.05 14.04
C VAL A 480 27.42 -9.26 15.34
N LEU A 481 28.30 -9.45 16.33
CA LEU A 481 28.24 -8.72 17.59
C LEU A 481 28.50 -7.22 17.41
N ALA A 482 29.42 -6.83 16.52
CA ALA A 482 29.67 -5.41 16.20
C ALA A 482 28.43 -4.73 15.59
N GLY A 483 27.69 -5.42 14.73
CA GLY A 483 26.41 -4.92 14.18
C GLY A 483 25.34 -4.73 15.25
N ILE A 484 25.20 -5.71 16.16
CA ILE A 484 24.26 -5.63 17.29
C ILE A 484 24.68 -4.57 18.33
N ALA A 485 25.98 -4.36 18.49
CA ALA A 485 26.53 -3.44 19.47
C ALA A 485 26.12 -1.98 19.21
N TRP A 486 25.88 -1.58 17.96
CA TRP A 486 25.56 -0.20 17.64
C TRP A 486 24.20 0.29 18.19
N PRO A 487 23.06 -0.38 17.92
CA PRO A 487 21.80 -0.04 18.59
C PRO A 487 21.92 -0.08 20.12
N LEU A 488 22.64 -1.06 20.65
CA LEU A 488 22.85 -1.21 22.09
C LEU A 488 23.74 -0.10 22.67
N ALA A 489 24.64 0.49 21.88
CA ALA A 489 25.48 1.61 22.28
C ALA A 489 24.68 2.83 22.72
N GLY A 490 23.48 3.04 22.13
CA GLY A 490 22.58 4.12 22.51
C GLY A 490 22.10 4.00 23.97
N LEU A 491 21.74 2.78 24.40
CA LEU A 491 21.36 2.49 25.78
C LEU A 491 22.58 2.43 26.70
N ARG A 492 23.63 1.73 26.27
CA ARG A 492 24.85 1.50 27.03
C ARG A 492 25.64 2.79 27.32
N GLY A 493 25.62 3.72 26.38
CA GLY A 493 26.34 4.99 26.43
C GLY A 493 25.65 6.09 27.24
N LEU A 494 24.44 5.88 27.78
CA LEU A 494 23.73 6.88 28.60
C LEU A 494 24.55 7.39 29.80
N PRO A 495 25.25 6.55 30.59
CA PRO A 495 26.10 7.02 31.68
C PRO A 495 27.31 7.82 31.17
N TRP A 496 27.88 7.43 30.03
CA TRP A 496 28.97 8.16 29.37
C TRP A 496 28.52 9.53 28.82
N LEU A 497 27.32 9.62 28.24
CA LEU A 497 26.70 10.89 27.88
C LEU A 497 26.52 11.79 29.11
N GLY A 498 26.01 11.24 30.21
CA GLY A 498 25.87 11.95 31.48
C GLY A 498 27.18 12.55 31.98
N ARG A 499 28.29 11.81 31.88
CA ARG A 499 29.65 12.27 32.22
C ARG A 499 30.17 13.32 31.25
N SER A 500 29.96 13.14 29.95
CA SER A 500 30.34 14.10 28.91
C SER A 500 29.62 15.44 29.07
N LEU A 501 28.35 15.42 29.48
CA LEU A 501 27.53 16.61 29.80
C LEU A 501 27.89 17.25 31.15
N ARG A 502 28.39 16.49 32.14
CA ARG A 502 28.90 17.08 33.40
C ARG A 502 30.23 17.76 33.21
N GLY A 503 31.00 17.32 32.21
CA GLY A 503 32.20 18.01 31.79
C GLY A 503 31.93 19.46 31.41
N THR A 504 30.87 19.80 30.66
CA THR A 504 30.72 21.12 30.00
C THR A 504 30.63 22.35 30.91
N GLY A 505 30.55 22.20 32.24
CA GLY A 505 30.61 23.31 33.21
C GLY A 505 31.68 23.10 34.27
N GLY A 506 32.48 24.14 34.55
CA GLY A 506 33.30 24.19 35.77
C GLY A 506 32.44 24.09 37.04
N PRO A 507 33.05 23.80 38.20
CA PRO A 507 32.32 23.62 39.46
C PRO A 507 31.75 24.97 39.93
N GLY A 508 30.53 25.30 39.51
CA GLY A 508 29.83 26.52 39.90
C GLY A 508 28.33 26.38 39.75
N ARG A 509 27.56 26.93 40.72
CA ARG A 509 26.08 26.94 40.71
C ARG A 509 25.47 27.48 39.41
N SER A 510 26.19 28.34 38.69
CA SER A 510 25.76 28.95 37.42
C SER A 510 25.73 27.96 36.24
N THR A 511 26.62 26.97 36.19
CA THR A 511 26.64 26.00 35.08
C THR A 511 25.50 24.99 35.19
N ALA A 512 25.08 24.66 36.40
CA ALA A 512 23.89 23.85 36.66
C ALA A 512 22.61 24.58 36.20
N ALA A 513 22.49 25.87 36.52
CA ALA A 513 21.35 26.69 36.07
C ALA A 513 21.28 26.82 34.55
N VAL A 514 22.40 27.12 33.88
CA VAL A 514 22.47 27.20 32.40
C VAL A 514 22.13 25.86 31.75
N ARG A 515 22.61 24.75 32.32
CA ARG A 515 22.29 23.40 31.82
C ARG A 515 20.81 23.06 31.98
N THR A 516 20.21 23.39 33.12
CA THR A 516 18.78 23.17 33.35
C THR A 516 17.95 24.02 32.40
N VAL A 517 18.29 25.30 32.23
CA VAL A 517 17.63 26.19 31.26
C VAL A 517 17.76 25.64 29.83
N ALA A 518 18.95 25.21 29.40
CA ALA A 518 19.15 24.65 28.07
C ALA A 518 18.37 23.33 27.85
N LEU A 519 18.33 22.44 28.84
CA LEU A 519 17.55 21.20 28.79
C LEU A 519 16.04 21.47 28.80
N SER A 520 15.59 22.44 29.59
CA SER A 520 14.19 22.87 29.63
C SER A 520 13.77 23.49 28.31
N VAL A 521 14.59 24.36 27.72
CA VAL A 521 14.34 24.94 26.39
C VAL A 521 14.30 23.84 25.33
N LEU A 522 15.25 22.89 25.34
CA LEU A 522 15.27 21.77 24.42
C LEU A 522 14.04 20.86 24.60
N ALA A 523 13.64 20.57 25.84
CA ALA A 523 12.46 19.76 26.13
C ALA A 523 11.16 20.45 25.69
N VAL A 524 11.00 21.74 26.00
CA VAL A 524 9.85 22.54 25.55
C VAL A 524 9.80 22.59 24.02
N LEU A 525 10.95 22.74 23.36
CA LEU A 525 11.02 22.76 21.90
C LEU A 525 10.66 21.39 21.31
N VAL A 526 11.18 20.29 21.85
CA VAL A 526 10.85 18.93 21.37
C VAL A 526 9.38 18.59 21.61
N PHE A 527 8.88 18.76 22.84
CA PHE A 527 7.50 18.40 23.18
C PHE A 527 6.48 19.35 22.56
N GLY A 528 6.73 20.66 22.58
CA GLY A 528 5.82 21.63 21.95
C GLY A 528 5.66 21.38 20.46
N LEU A 529 6.75 20.99 19.79
CA LEU A 529 6.76 20.74 18.36
C LEU A 529 6.14 19.37 18.02
N LEU A 530 6.36 18.35 18.86
CA LEU A 530 5.73 17.03 18.71
C LEU A 530 4.21 17.09 18.98
N PHE A 531 3.78 17.87 19.97
CA PHE A 531 2.34 18.11 20.21
C PHE A 531 1.70 18.97 19.13
N ALA A 532 2.40 19.96 18.57
CA ALA A 532 1.91 20.70 17.40
C ALA A 532 1.72 19.78 16.20
N SER A 533 2.61 18.81 15.97
CA SER A 533 2.43 17.82 14.89
C SER A 533 1.30 16.81 15.14
N ALA A 534 0.89 16.64 16.40
CA ALA A 534 -0.12 15.66 16.80
C ALA A 534 -1.52 16.27 16.95
N ASP A 535 -1.63 17.59 17.13
CA ASP A 535 -2.88 18.29 17.42
C ASP A 535 -2.96 19.63 16.69
N ALA A 536 -3.97 19.79 15.84
CA ALA A 536 -4.16 20.96 14.98
C ALA A 536 -4.49 22.25 15.77
N LEU A 537 -5.12 22.13 16.94
CA LEU A 537 -5.46 23.28 17.77
C LEU A 537 -4.22 23.81 18.49
N PHE A 538 -3.40 22.90 19.04
CA PHE A 538 -2.10 23.24 19.58
C PHE A 538 -1.15 23.83 18.51
N ALA A 539 -1.17 23.29 17.29
CA ALA A 539 -0.44 23.85 16.16
C ALA A 539 -0.80 25.32 15.91
N SER A 540 -2.11 25.64 15.86
CA SER A 540 -2.58 27.02 15.63
C SER A 540 -2.11 28.04 16.67
N TRP A 541 -1.89 27.61 17.92
CA TRP A 541 -1.33 28.48 18.98
C TRP A 541 0.17 28.73 18.82
N VAL A 542 0.90 27.71 18.35
CA VAL A 542 2.33 27.84 18.07
C VAL A 542 2.55 28.68 16.80
N ASP A 543 1.64 28.64 15.82
CA ASP A 543 1.65 29.51 14.62
C ASP A 543 1.60 31.00 14.98
N VAL A 544 0.78 31.36 15.97
CA VAL A 544 0.69 32.74 16.47
C VAL A 544 1.99 33.19 17.15
N LEU A 545 2.71 32.26 17.79
CA LEU A 545 3.95 32.57 18.52
C LEU A 545 5.20 32.57 17.61
N VAL A 546 5.19 31.80 16.51
CA VAL A 546 6.29 31.67 15.55
C VAL A 546 5.77 31.77 14.09
N PRO A 547 5.37 32.97 13.61
CA PRO A 547 4.58 33.15 12.39
C PRO A 547 5.33 32.96 11.04
N ASN A 548 6.64 32.67 11.04
CA ASN A 548 7.47 32.63 9.81
C ASN A 548 8.12 31.28 9.50
N PHE A 549 7.80 30.22 10.23
CA PHE A 549 8.36 28.89 9.99
C PHE A 549 7.24 27.88 9.87
N HIS A 550 7.06 27.23 8.71
CA HIS A 550 6.11 26.12 8.60
C HIS A 550 6.50 25.03 9.61
N HIS A 551 5.61 24.77 10.57
CA HIS A 551 5.92 24.04 11.81
C HIS A 551 6.34 22.60 11.51
N ASP A 552 5.69 21.96 10.54
CA ASP A 552 6.02 20.61 10.05
C ASP A 552 7.48 20.48 9.63
N THR A 553 8.06 21.55 9.07
CA THR A 553 9.47 21.59 8.63
C THR A 553 10.42 21.74 9.81
N LEU A 554 10.10 22.56 10.81
CA LEU A 554 10.93 22.71 12.00
C LEU A 554 10.89 21.45 12.88
N VAL A 555 9.72 20.82 13.04
CA VAL A 555 9.56 19.55 13.78
C VAL A 555 10.50 18.51 13.21
N PHE A 556 10.39 18.30 11.91
CA PHE A 556 11.16 17.31 11.21
C PHE A 556 12.67 17.60 11.28
N ARG A 557 13.07 18.87 11.13
CA ARG A 557 14.48 19.29 11.27
C ARG A 557 15.03 19.08 12.67
N ALA A 558 14.30 19.45 13.71
CA ALA A 558 14.71 19.26 15.10
C ALA A 558 14.82 17.76 15.43
N PHE A 559 13.83 16.98 15.02
CA PHE A 559 13.85 15.52 15.13
C PHE A 559 15.07 14.93 14.42
N LEU A 560 15.34 15.33 13.18
CA LEU A 560 16.46 14.84 12.39
C LEU A 560 17.81 15.21 13.02
N ALA A 561 17.94 16.42 13.58
CA ALA A 561 19.15 16.83 14.30
C ALA A 561 19.44 15.93 15.49
N VAL A 562 18.43 15.66 16.30
CA VAL A 562 18.54 14.80 17.50
C VAL A 562 18.78 13.35 17.10
N ALA A 563 18.05 12.85 16.09
CA ALA A 563 18.16 11.47 15.62
C ALA A 563 19.55 11.19 15.02
N VAL A 564 20.00 11.99 14.06
CA VAL A 564 21.32 11.82 13.43
C VAL A 564 22.44 12.08 14.44
N GLY A 565 22.34 13.15 15.22
CA GLY A 565 23.34 13.47 16.24
C GLY A 565 23.45 12.38 17.32
N GLY A 566 22.32 11.84 17.78
CA GLY A 566 22.26 10.73 18.73
C GLY A 566 22.80 9.42 18.16
N MET A 567 22.51 9.14 16.89
CA MET A 567 23.02 7.97 16.18
C MET A 567 24.55 8.02 15.99
N VAL A 568 25.09 9.18 15.59
CA VAL A 568 26.54 9.42 15.51
C VAL A 568 27.17 9.34 16.89
N LEU A 569 26.52 9.87 17.92
CA LEU A 569 27.01 9.81 19.30
C LEU A 569 27.07 8.38 19.84
N ALA A 570 26.06 7.56 19.54
CA ALA A 570 26.04 6.14 19.90
C ALA A 570 27.15 5.36 19.17
N ALA A 571 27.35 5.60 17.88
CA ALA A 571 28.47 5.03 17.13
C ALA A 571 29.83 5.55 17.66
N ALA A 572 29.91 6.81 18.09
CA ALA A 572 31.13 7.37 18.67
C ALA A 572 31.42 6.77 20.06
N TYR A 573 30.40 6.46 20.85
CA TYR A 573 30.56 5.68 22.09
C TYR A 573 31.15 4.30 21.78
N LEU A 574 30.64 3.60 20.77
CA LEU A 574 31.22 2.32 20.32
C LEU A 574 32.68 2.48 19.86
N ALA A 575 33.00 3.58 19.18
CA ALA A 575 34.35 3.88 18.73
C ALA A 575 35.34 4.09 19.91
N VAL A 576 34.86 4.73 20.99
CA VAL A 576 35.65 5.02 22.19
C VAL A 576 35.74 3.81 23.12
N ASN A 577 34.70 2.98 23.20
CA ASN A 577 34.63 1.80 24.05
C ASN A 577 34.08 0.61 23.27
N PRO A 578 34.89 -0.03 22.39
CA PRO A 578 34.44 -1.21 21.67
C PRO A 578 34.26 -2.41 22.62
N PRO A 579 33.15 -3.18 22.50
CA PRO A 579 32.91 -4.35 23.33
C PRO A 579 33.97 -5.43 23.09
N SER A 580 34.21 -6.25 24.11
CA SER A 580 35.14 -7.37 24.02
C SER A 580 34.50 -8.54 23.26
N VAL A 581 34.37 -8.40 21.94
CA VAL A 581 33.70 -9.40 21.07
C VAL A 581 34.58 -10.63 20.80
N ASP A 582 35.90 -10.50 20.94
CA ASP A 582 36.88 -11.54 20.65
C ASP A 582 37.52 -12.14 21.94
N THR A 583 37.06 -11.77 23.15
CA THR A 583 37.55 -12.39 24.40
C THR A 583 36.97 -13.80 24.57
N SER A 584 37.75 -14.78 24.11
CA SER A 584 37.80 -16.19 24.54
C SER A 584 36.46 -16.93 24.65
N SER A 585 35.94 -17.35 23.50
CA SER A 585 35.42 -18.73 23.44
C SER A 585 36.63 -19.64 23.66
N GLY A 586 36.63 -20.51 24.68
CA GLY A 586 37.70 -21.50 24.83
C GLY A 586 37.93 -22.27 23.51
N PRO A 587 39.15 -22.77 23.23
CA PRO A 587 39.43 -23.49 22.00
C PRO A 587 38.34 -24.54 21.79
N ALA A 588 37.68 -24.50 20.63
CA ALA A 588 36.63 -25.45 20.31
C ALA A 588 37.20 -26.84 20.53
N ARG A 589 36.65 -27.60 21.48
CA ARG A 589 37.10 -28.96 21.74
C ARG A 589 36.85 -29.77 20.46
N PRO A 590 37.91 -30.27 19.79
CA PRO A 590 37.71 -31.12 18.62
C PRO A 590 36.94 -32.37 19.04
N VAL A 591 36.20 -32.95 18.10
CA VAL A 591 35.48 -34.20 18.35
C VAL A 591 36.48 -35.32 18.66
N ALA A 592 36.07 -36.25 19.53
CA ALA A 592 36.93 -37.34 19.95
C ALA A 592 37.20 -38.32 18.81
N GLN A 593 36.20 -38.54 17.95
CA GLN A 593 36.28 -39.48 16.84
C GLN A 593 36.17 -38.79 15.48
N ARG A 594 36.96 -39.25 14.51
CA ARG A 594 36.99 -38.69 13.14
C ARG A 594 35.64 -38.75 12.44
N TYR A 595 34.88 -39.84 12.62
CA TYR A 595 33.62 -40.06 11.90
C TYR A 595 32.54 -39.04 12.27
N GLU A 596 32.58 -38.44 13.47
CA GLU A 596 31.56 -37.48 13.94
C GLU A 596 31.45 -36.23 13.05
N TRP A 597 32.56 -35.80 12.45
CA TRP A 597 32.56 -34.66 11.52
C TRP A 597 32.74 -35.10 10.06
N LEU A 598 33.51 -36.17 9.81
CA LEU A 598 33.86 -36.59 8.46
C LEU A 598 32.68 -37.27 7.74
N ALA A 599 31.91 -38.11 8.42
CA ALA A 599 30.80 -38.84 7.77
C ALA A 599 29.70 -37.89 7.26
N PRO A 600 29.23 -36.87 8.01
CA PRO A 600 28.31 -35.87 7.48
C PRO A 600 28.86 -35.10 6.27
N VAL A 601 30.15 -34.72 6.29
CA VAL A 601 30.78 -34.00 5.15
C VAL A 601 30.82 -34.88 3.91
N LEU A 602 31.27 -36.14 4.04
CA LEU A 602 31.32 -37.07 2.91
C LEU A 602 29.93 -37.41 2.36
N LEU A 603 28.91 -37.43 3.21
CA LEU A 603 27.52 -37.60 2.76
C LEU A 603 27.07 -36.39 1.92
N VAL A 604 27.42 -35.17 2.34
CA VAL A 604 27.15 -33.96 1.55
C VAL A 604 27.93 -33.99 0.23
N ASP A 605 29.20 -34.39 0.24
CA ASP A 605 29.99 -34.56 -0.99
C ASP A 605 29.33 -35.54 -1.96
N ALA A 606 28.83 -36.68 -1.46
CA ALA A 606 28.14 -37.67 -2.27
C ALA A 606 26.85 -37.12 -2.89
N VAL A 607 26.07 -36.33 -2.14
CA VAL A 607 24.86 -35.66 -2.65
C VAL A 607 25.23 -34.64 -3.72
N PHE A 608 26.28 -33.85 -3.52
CA PHE A 608 26.76 -32.87 -4.52
C PHE A 608 27.24 -33.57 -5.80
N LEU A 609 27.97 -34.68 -5.68
CA LEU A 609 28.39 -35.48 -6.83
C LEU A 609 27.20 -36.04 -7.61
N LEU A 610 26.20 -36.59 -6.91
CA LEU A 610 24.98 -37.10 -7.54
C LEU A 610 24.20 -35.98 -8.25
N PHE A 611 24.10 -34.82 -7.62
CA PHE A 611 23.46 -33.65 -8.19
C PHE A 611 24.18 -33.15 -9.45
N LEU A 612 25.51 -33.03 -9.41
CA LEU A 612 26.31 -32.62 -10.57
C LEU A 612 26.26 -33.65 -11.70
N ALA A 613 26.21 -34.94 -11.38
CA ALA A 613 26.00 -35.99 -12.39
C ALA A 613 24.63 -35.82 -13.08
N ALA A 614 23.57 -35.54 -12.32
CA ALA A 614 22.25 -35.27 -12.87
C ALA A 614 22.21 -33.97 -13.71
N GLN A 615 22.97 -32.94 -13.34
CA GLN A 615 23.08 -31.74 -14.18
C GLN A 615 23.84 -32.01 -15.48
N ALA A 616 24.93 -32.78 -15.41
CA ALA A 616 25.70 -33.13 -16.59
C ALA A 616 24.85 -33.91 -17.61
N THR A 617 24.01 -34.85 -17.16
CA THR A 617 23.11 -35.59 -18.08
C THR A 617 22.11 -34.67 -18.78
N VAL A 618 21.64 -33.61 -18.14
CA VAL A 618 20.77 -32.59 -18.77
C VAL A 618 21.53 -31.79 -19.82
N ILE A 619 22.75 -31.34 -19.50
CA ILE A 619 23.58 -30.53 -20.41
C ILE A 619 23.97 -31.34 -21.65
N PHE A 620 24.37 -32.61 -21.49
CA PHE A 620 24.75 -33.48 -22.61
C PHE A 620 23.56 -34.13 -23.33
N GLY A 621 22.40 -34.28 -22.66
CA GLY A 621 21.19 -34.88 -23.23
C GLY A 621 20.41 -33.96 -24.17
N GLY A 622 20.67 -32.66 -24.15
CA GLY A 622 20.00 -31.66 -24.99
C GLY A 622 18.53 -31.41 -24.60
N HIS A 623 17.89 -30.43 -25.26
CA HIS A 623 16.54 -29.96 -24.93
C HIS A 623 15.48 -31.08 -24.91
N GLY A 624 15.55 -32.03 -25.85
CA GLY A 624 14.60 -33.14 -25.96
C GLY A 624 14.76 -34.23 -24.88
N TYR A 625 15.91 -34.33 -24.19
CA TYR A 625 16.05 -35.25 -23.06
C TYR A 625 15.36 -34.70 -21.81
N LEU A 626 15.51 -33.40 -21.56
CA LEU A 626 14.91 -32.70 -20.43
C LEU A 626 13.37 -32.72 -20.51
N GLU A 627 12.82 -32.38 -21.67
CA GLU A 627 11.37 -32.32 -21.90
C GLU A 627 10.73 -33.71 -21.78
N ARG A 628 11.36 -34.76 -22.34
CA ARG A 628 10.87 -36.15 -22.21
C ARG A 628 10.91 -36.69 -20.78
N THR A 629 11.86 -36.25 -19.97
CA THR A 629 12.08 -36.80 -18.62
C THR A 629 11.32 -36.04 -17.54
N THR A 630 11.22 -34.72 -17.67
CA THR A 630 10.63 -33.85 -16.65
C THR A 630 9.30 -33.22 -17.06
N GLY A 631 8.98 -33.20 -18.36
CA GLY A 631 7.81 -32.50 -18.91
C GLY A 631 7.93 -30.97 -18.90
N LEU A 632 9.07 -30.40 -18.47
CA LEU A 632 9.29 -28.96 -18.43
C LEU A 632 9.95 -28.48 -19.73
N THR A 633 9.53 -27.32 -20.20
CA THR A 633 10.26 -26.60 -21.25
C THR A 633 11.61 -26.13 -20.71
N TYR A 634 12.58 -25.88 -21.59
CA TYR A 634 13.91 -25.43 -21.18
C TYR A 634 13.86 -24.12 -20.37
N ALA A 635 12.98 -23.19 -20.74
CA ALA A 635 12.79 -21.93 -20.03
C ALA A 635 12.18 -22.10 -18.63
N GLU A 636 11.22 -23.02 -18.48
CA GLU A 636 10.61 -23.36 -17.18
C GLU A 636 11.60 -24.07 -16.27
N TYR A 637 12.39 -24.97 -16.84
CA TYR A 637 13.46 -25.63 -16.10
C TYR A 637 14.41 -24.58 -15.56
N VAL A 638 14.93 -23.66 -16.39
CA VAL A 638 15.93 -22.66 -15.99
C VAL A 638 15.50 -21.79 -14.80
N HIS A 639 14.20 -21.50 -14.62
CA HIS A 639 13.73 -20.71 -13.48
C HIS A 639 13.60 -21.50 -12.16
N GLN A 640 13.41 -22.83 -12.20
CA GLN A 640 13.16 -23.62 -10.99
C GLN A 640 14.43 -23.92 -10.20
N GLY A 641 14.38 -23.75 -8.89
CA GLY A 641 15.46 -24.15 -7.99
C GLY A 641 16.70 -23.25 -8.05
N PHE A 642 16.67 -22.12 -8.78
CA PHE A 642 17.78 -21.16 -8.78
C PHE A 642 18.13 -20.70 -7.36
N GLY A 643 17.14 -20.21 -6.60
CA GLY A 643 17.38 -19.78 -5.22
C GLY A 643 17.85 -20.91 -4.29
N GLN A 644 17.51 -22.17 -4.61
CA GLN A 644 17.98 -23.33 -3.85
C GLN A 644 19.49 -23.56 -4.06
N LEU A 645 20.03 -23.28 -5.25
CA LEU A 645 21.46 -23.39 -5.53
C LEU A 645 22.26 -22.36 -4.72
N THR A 646 21.80 -21.10 -4.69
CA THR A 646 22.42 -20.05 -3.86
C THR A 646 22.38 -20.41 -2.37
N VAL A 647 21.26 -20.95 -1.88
CA VAL A 647 21.14 -21.44 -0.50
C VAL A 647 22.09 -22.61 -0.24
N ALA A 648 22.23 -23.53 -1.19
CA ALA A 648 23.18 -24.64 -1.08
C ALA A 648 24.63 -24.14 -0.97
N THR A 649 25.04 -23.18 -1.81
CA THR A 649 26.36 -22.54 -1.73
C THR A 649 26.60 -21.91 -0.35
N ALA A 650 25.64 -21.14 0.16
CA ALA A 650 25.74 -20.50 1.47
C ALA A 650 25.79 -21.53 2.63
N LEU A 651 24.99 -22.61 2.54
CA LEU A 651 25.01 -23.70 3.51
C LEU A 651 26.35 -24.43 3.50
N THR A 652 26.95 -24.64 2.32
CA THR A 652 28.29 -25.23 2.21
C THR A 652 29.34 -24.42 2.95
N LEU A 653 29.33 -23.09 2.85
CA LEU A 653 30.24 -22.24 3.64
C LEU A 653 30.09 -22.48 5.16
N LEU A 654 28.86 -22.70 5.62
CA LEU A 654 28.52 -22.98 7.01
C LEU A 654 29.01 -24.37 7.43
N VAL A 655 28.78 -25.40 6.59
CA VAL A 655 29.25 -26.78 6.79
C VAL A 655 30.77 -26.82 6.86
N VAL A 656 31.47 -26.21 5.89
CA VAL A 656 32.93 -26.12 5.87
C VAL A 656 33.43 -25.41 7.13
N GLY A 657 32.81 -24.29 7.52
CA GLY A 657 33.16 -23.56 8.72
C GLY A 657 32.94 -24.34 10.02
N ALA A 658 31.89 -25.16 10.11
CA ALA A 658 31.60 -26.00 11.26
C ALA A 658 32.57 -27.20 11.34
N ALA A 659 32.76 -27.92 10.22
CA ALA A 659 33.68 -29.04 10.11
C ALA A 659 35.13 -28.63 10.42
N ALA A 660 35.60 -27.50 9.86
CA ALA A 660 36.96 -27.01 10.10
C ALA A 660 37.24 -26.62 11.57
N ARG A 661 36.20 -26.26 12.34
CA ARG A 661 36.30 -25.97 13.79
C ARG A 661 36.25 -27.24 14.65
N LYS A 662 35.61 -28.31 14.18
CA LYS A 662 35.40 -29.55 14.94
C LYS A 662 36.43 -30.64 14.62
N ALA A 663 37.05 -30.60 13.46
CA ALA A 663 38.01 -31.61 13.02
C ALA A 663 39.30 -31.63 13.87
N PRO A 664 39.75 -32.81 14.33
CA PRO A 664 41.04 -32.97 15.00
C PRO A 664 42.19 -32.68 14.02
N ARG A 665 43.33 -32.22 14.55
CA ARG A 665 44.55 -31.90 13.76
C ARG A 665 45.81 -32.56 14.33
N ALA A 666 45.62 -33.68 15.05
CA ALA A 666 46.69 -34.32 15.82
C ALA A 666 47.66 -35.13 14.94
N THR A 667 47.16 -35.75 13.87
CA THR A 667 47.98 -36.60 12.98
C THR A 667 48.02 -36.05 11.54
N PRO A 668 49.06 -36.38 10.75
CA PRO A 668 49.10 -36.01 9.33
C PRO A 668 47.92 -36.59 8.53
N SER A 669 47.40 -37.76 8.93
CA SER A 669 46.20 -38.36 8.35
C SER A 669 44.94 -37.52 8.62
N ASP A 670 44.79 -36.94 9.82
CA ASP A 670 43.66 -36.05 10.13
C ASP A 670 43.67 -34.81 9.22
N VAL A 671 44.84 -34.22 9.03
CA VAL A 671 45.02 -33.03 8.17
C VAL A 671 44.78 -33.37 6.70
N ALA A 672 45.21 -34.55 6.24
CA ALA A 672 44.97 -35.02 4.88
C ALA A 672 43.47 -35.21 4.61
N TRP A 673 42.75 -35.88 5.51
CA TRP A 673 41.29 -36.05 5.39
C TRP A 673 40.54 -34.72 5.45
N LEU A 674 40.93 -33.81 6.35
CA LEU A 674 40.38 -32.47 6.43
C LEU A 674 40.54 -31.68 5.12
N ARG A 675 41.73 -31.72 4.52
CA ARG A 675 42.00 -31.04 3.25
C ARG A 675 41.28 -31.72 2.08
N GLY A 676 41.28 -33.04 2.05
CA GLY A 676 40.67 -33.84 0.99
C GLY A 676 39.16 -33.64 0.91
N SER A 677 38.44 -33.86 2.02
CA SER A 677 36.97 -33.77 2.02
C SER A 677 36.47 -32.33 1.88
N LEU A 678 37.00 -31.39 2.67
CA LEU A 678 36.57 -29.98 2.54
C LEU A 678 37.02 -29.35 1.22
N GLY A 679 38.18 -29.76 0.69
CA GLY A 679 38.65 -29.34 -0.62
C GLY A 679 37.73 -29.84 -1.74
N LEU A 680 37.35 -31.13 -1.70
CA LEU A 680 36.36 -31.71 -2.60
C LEU A 680 35.03 -30.94 -2.53
N LEU A 681 34.49 -30.74 -1.33
CA LEU A 681 33.25 -30.00 -1.12
C LEU A 681 33.29 -28.59 -1.73
N CYS A 682 34.41 -27.87 -1.53
CA CYS A 682 34.62 -26.54 -2.09
C CYS A 682 34.67 -26.57 -3.63
N VAL A 683 35.39 -27.53 -4.22
CA VAL A 683 35.46 -27.69 -5.69
C VAL A 683 34.08 -27.99 -6.26
N LEU A 684 33.35 -28.95 -5.68
CA LEU A 684 31.99 -29.28 -6.12
C LEU A 684 31.06 -28.07 -6.02
N THR A 685 31.18 -27.28 -4.95
CA THR A 685 30.39 -26.07 -4.78
C THR A 685 30.77 -24.99 -5.81
N LEU A 686 32.03 -24.85 -6.21
CA LEU A 686 32.42 -23.94 -7.30
C LEU A 686 31.80 -24.37 -8.64
N VAL A 687 31.68 -25.66 -8.91
CA VAL A 687 30.98 -26.16 -10.10
C VAL A 687 29.48 -25.82 -10.02
N VAL A 688 28.86 -25.95 -8.84
CA VAL A 688 27.45 -25.55 -8.62
C VAL A 688 27.26 -24.05 -8.83
N VAL A 689 28.14 -23.20 -8.28
CA VAL A 689 28.15 -21.74 -8.48
C VAL A 689 28.25 -21.40 -9.98
N ALA A 690 29.20 -22.03 -10.70
CA ALA A 690 29.38 -21.81 -12.13
C ALA A 690 28.14 -22.24 -12.94
N SER A 691 27.54 -23.37 -12.58
CA SER A 691 26.28 -23.86 -13.15
C SER A 691 25.12 -22.88 -12.89
N ALA A 692 25.02 -22.33 -11.68
CA ALA A 692 24.00 -21.35 -11.31
C ALA A 692 24.14 -20.04 -12.11
N VAL A 693 25.35 -19.48 -12.22
CA VAL A 693 25.62 -18.27 -13.01
C VAL A 693 25.33 -18.51 -14.49
N HIS A 694 25.75 -19.64 -15.05
CA HIS A 694 25.46 -19.96 -16.45
C HIS A 694 23.95 -20.09 -16.71
N ARG A 695 23.21 -20.70 -15.79
CA ARG A 695 21.76 -20.84 -15.88
C ARG A 695 21.05 -19.49 -15.81
N MET A 696 21.51 -18.58 -14.94
CA MET A 696 21.00 -17.22 -14.88
C MET A 696 21.30 -16.45 -16.17
N HIS A 697 22.49 -16.62 -16.74
CA HIS A 697 22.85 -16.00 -18.01
C HIS A 697 21.92 -16.41 -19.16
N LEU A 698 21.65 -17.71 -19.32
CA LEU A 698 20.69 -18.19 -20.33
C LEU A 698 19.27 -17.65 -20.11
N TYR A 699 18.87 -17.50 -18.84
CA TYR A 699 17.59 -16.90 -18.50
C TYR A 699 17.53 -15.41 -18.92
N GLN A 700 18.62 -14.67 -18.73
CA GLN A 700 18.73 -13.26 -19.11
C GLN A 700 18.75 -13.08 -20.64
N GLU A 701 19.38 -13.99 -21.39
CA GLU A 701 19.30 -13.97 -22.85
C GLU A 701 17.85 -14.12 -23.34
N ALA A 702 17.09 -15.03 -22.72
CA ALA A 702 15.69 -15.26 -23.09
C ALA A 702 14.75 -14.10 -22.69
N TYR A 703 14.88 -13.60 -21.45
CA TYR A 703 13.91 -12.70 -20.82
C TYR A 703 14.44 -11.29 -20.50
N GLY A 704 15.67 -10.96 -20.90
CA GLY A 704 16.31 -9.68 -20.62
C GLY A 704 16.93 -9.57 -19.23
N PHE A 705 17.62 -8.46 -18.98
CA PHE A 705 18.26 -8.18 -17.70
C PHE A 705 17.34 -7.42 -16.74
N THR A 706 17.42 -7.75 -15.45
CA THR A 706 16.77 -6.97 -14.39
C THR A 706 17.73 -6.75 -13.22
N ARG A 707 17.45 -5.72 -12.39
CA ARG A 707 18.17 -5.39 -11.16
C ARG A 707 18.35 -6.61 -10.25
N LEU A 708 17.28 -7.40 -10.07
CA LEU A 708 17.32 -8.60 -9.23
C LEU A 708 18.23 -9.67 -9.83
N ARG A 709 18.14 -9.93 -11.14
CA ARG A 709 18.97 -10.93 -11.82
C ARG A 709 20.45 -10.55 -11.78
N LEU A 710 20.77 -9.28 -12.03
CA LEU A 710 22.14 -8.76 -11.92
C LEU A 710 22.68 -8.85 -10.48
N LEU A 711 21.88 -8.46 -9.49
CA LEU A 711 22.29 -8.55 -8.08
C LEU A 711 22.59 -9.99 -7.69
N VAL A 712 21.79 -10.92 -8.18
CA VAL A 712 21.95 -12.35 -7.97
C VAL A 712 23.26 -12.87 -8.57
N ASP A 713 23.62 -12.49 -9.80
CA ASP A 713 24.91 -12.89 -10.41
C ASP A 713 26.09 -12.40 -9.58
N VAL A 714 26.04 -11.14 -9.17
CA VAL A 714 27.08 -10.50 -8.35
C VAL A 714 27.18 -11.21 -6.99
N PHE A 715 26.04 -11.52 -6.36
CA PHE A 715 26.00 -12.22 -5.08
C PHE A 715 26.51 -13.66 -5.16
N GLU A 716 26.10 -14.41 -6.18
CA GLU A 716 26.55 -15.79 -6.40
C GLU A 716 28.05 -15.82 -6.73
N GLY A 717 28.53 -14.88 -7.54
CA GLY A 717 29.95 -14.67 -7.81
C GLY A 717 30.75 -14.34 -6.54
N TRP A 718 30.19 -13.52 -5.64
CA TRP A 718 30.79 -13.24 -4.33
C TRP A 718 30.87 -14.50 -3.46
N LEU A 719 29.82 -15.31 -3.38
CA LEU A 719 29.86 -16.59 -2.67
C LEU A 719 30.93 -17.52 -3.26
N GLY A 720 31.03 -17.59 -4.59
CA GLY A 720 32.11 -18.30 -5.28
C GLY A 720 33.49 -17.81 -4.86
N LEU A 721 33.71 -16.49 -4.79
CA LEU A 721 34.96 -15.90 -4.29
C LEU A 721 35.24 -16.30 -2.83
N LEU A 722 34.22 -16.40 -1.98
CA LEU A 722 34.38 -16.89 -0.60
C LEU A 722 34.78 -18.36 -0.55
N VAL A 723 34.21 -19.20 -1.43
CA VAL A 723 34.59 -20.62 -1.55
C VAL A 723 36.04 -20.75 -2.03
N VAL A 724 36.48 -19.96 -3.01
CA VAL A 724 37.90 -19.89 -3.41
C VAL A 724 38.78 -19.49 -2.23
N GLY A 725 38.35 -18.49 -1.45
CA GLY A 725 39.05 -18.07 -0.23
C GLY A 725 39.15 -19.19 0.81
N LEU A 726 38.10 -20.00 1.00
CA LEU A 726 38.12 -21.18 1.87
C LEU A 726 39.10 -22.24 1.37
N LEU A 727 39.13 -22.48 0.06
CA LEU A 727 40.07 -23.40 -0.58
C LEU A 727 41.52 -22.98 -0.31
N ALA A 728 41.84 -21.70 -0.51
CA ALA A 728 43.14 -21.12 -0.18
C ALA A 728 43.47 -21.20 1.32
N ALA A 729 42.49 -20.93 2.19
CA ALA A 729 42.64 -21.06 3.64
C ALA A 729 42.86 -22.52 4.09
N GLY A 730 42.26 -23.49 3.40
CA GLY A 730 42.47 -24.94 3.62
C GLY A 730 43.87 -25.41 3.22
N ILE A 731 44.40 -24.86 2.12
CA ILE A 731 45.78 -25.12 1.67
C ILE A 731 46.77 -24.56 2.70
N THR A 732 46.61 -23.29 3.07
CA THR A 732 47.52 -22.57 3.99
C THR A 732 47.31 -22.89 5.47
N LEU A 733 46.21 -23.57 5.82
CA LEU A 733 45.73 -23.83 7.20
C LEU A 733 45.58 -22.57 8.06
N ARG A 734 45.46 -21.39 7.43
CA ARG A 734 45.25 -20.09 8.10
C ARG A 734 43.95 -19.48 7.60
N ALA A 735 42.94 -19.43 8.46
CA ALA A 735 41.62 -18.90 8.12
C ALA A 735 41.25 -17.58 8.84
N ALA A 736 42.16 -17.01 9.63
CA ALA A 736 41.88 -15.80 10.42
C ALA A 736 41.66 -14.54 9.57
N TRP A 737 42.15 -14.52 8.33
CA TRP A 737 41.97 -13.41 7.39
C TRP A 737 40.63 -13.47 6.64
N LEU A 738 40.01 -14.65 6.57
CA LEU A 738 38.85 -14.91 5.71
C LEU A 738 37.63 -14.04 6.06
N PRO A 739 37.23 -13.85 7.34
CA PRO A 739 36.09 -12.99 7.66
C PRO A 739 36.31 -11.55 7.18
N ARG A 740 37.50 -10.98 7.44
CA ARG A 740 37.83 -9.62 7.01
C ARG A 740 37.83 -9.53 5.48
N ALA A 741 38.45 -10.48 4.80
CA ALA A 741 38.43 -10.52 3.34
C ALA A 741 37.01 -10.64 2.78
N ALA A 742 36.13 -11.43 3.39
CA ALA A 742 34.74 -11.58 2.97
C ALA A 742 33.96 -10.26 3.06
N LEU A 743 34.12 -9.52 4.18
CA LEU A 743 33.48 -8.21 4.37
C LEU A 743 34.02 -7.19 3.37
N LEU A 744 35.35 -7.10 3.22
CA LEU A 744 36.00 -6.14 2.33
C LEU A 744 35.71 -6.46 0.85
N SER A 745 35.67 -7.73 0.46
CA SER A 745 35.34 -8.13 -0.91
C SER A 745 33.87 -7.88 -1.24
N GLY A 746 32.94 -8.10 -0.30
CA GLY A 746 31.52 -7.79 -0.51
C GLY A 746 31.29 -6.29 -0.70
N ALA A 747 31.90 -5.46 0.16
CA ALA A 747 31.87 -4.02 0.02
C ALA A 747 32.53 -3.54 -1.30
N GLY A 748 33.68 -4.11 -1.64
CA GLY A 748 34.38 -3.81 -2.89
C GLY A 748 33.58 -4.20 -4.13
N LEU A 749 32.84 -5.31 -4.09
CA LEU A 749 32.01 -5.76 -5.19
C LEU A 749 30.77 -4.88 -5.39
N LEU A 750 30.14 -4.41 -4.31
CA LEU A 750 29.08 -3.40 -4.39
C LEU A 750 29.59 -2.08 -4.97
N LEU A 751 30.81 -1.65 -4.59
CA LEU A 751 31.46 -0.49 -5.21
C LEU A 751 31.75 -0.71 -6.69
N ALA A 752 32.22 -1.89 -7.08
CA ALA A 752 32.45 -2.23 -8.48
C ALA A 752 31.15 -2.18 -9.27
N LEU A 753 30.07 -2.75 -8.72
CA LEU A 753 28.74 -2.71 -9.34
C LEU A 753 28.23 -1.26 -9.48
N ALA A 754 28.36 -0.45 -8.43
CA ALA A 754 28.03 0.97 -8.49
C ALA A 754 28.91 1.73 -9.51
N ALA A 755 30.20 1.39 -9.64
CA ALA A 755 31.10 2.01 -10.61
C ALA A 755 30.74 1.68 -12.05
N VAL A 756 30.30 0.44 -12.34
CA VAL A 756 29.87 -0.02 -13.68
C VAL A 756 28.61 0.70 -14.17
N ASN A 757 27.83 1.34 -13.27
CA ASN A 757 26.52 1.91 -13.55
C ASN A 757 25.49 0.83 -13.92
N PRO A 758 24.92 0.14 -12.90
CA PRO A 758 24.16 -1.08 -13.15
C PRO A 758 22.86 -0.82 -13.91
N ASP A 759 22.17 0.30 -13.67
CA ASP A 759 20.93 0.63 -14.38
C ASP A 759 21.19 0.95 -15.87
N ALA A 760 22.27 1.69 -16.19
CA ALA A 760 22.68 1.90 -17.57
C ALA A 760 23.14 0.60 -18.26
N TRP A 761 23.83 -0.26 -17.53
CA TRP A 761 24.28 -1.56 -18.04
C TRP A 761 23.09 -2.48 -18.36
N ILE A 762 22.08 -2.50 -17.49
CA ILE A 762 20.82 -3.22 -17.71
C ILE A 762 20.07 -2.64 -18.91
N ALA A 763 19.99 -1.30 -19.02
CA ALA A 763 19.37 -0.65 -20.17
C ALA A 763 20.06 -1.08 -21.47
N GLN A 764 21.39 -1.00 -21.54
CA GLN A 764 22.16 -1.37 -22.73
C GLN A 764 21.89 -2.80 -23.17
N HIS A 765 21.96 -3.78 -22.26
CA HIS A 765 21.77 -5.19 -22.63
C HIS A 765 20.34 -5.49 -23.07
N ASN A 766 19.34 -4.82 -22.51
CA ASN A 766 17.96 -4.97 -22.96
C ASN A 766 17.72 -4.31 -24.33
N ILE A 767 18.38 -3.18 -24.62
CA ILE A 767 18.34 -2.54 -25.94
C ILE A 767 19.05 -3.41 -26.99
N ASP A 768 20.21 -3.97 -26.66
CA ASP A 768 20.94 -4.87 -27.56
C ASP A 768 20.09 -6.11 -27.90
N ARG A 769 19.39 -6.66 -26.90
CA ARG A 769 18.41 -7.74 -27.08
C ARG A 769 17.21 -7.31 -27.92
N TYR A 770 16.70 -6.09 -27.73
CA TYR A 770 15.62 -5.54 -28.55
C TYR A 770 16.05 -5.46 -30.02
N ALA A 771 17.27 -5.00 -30.29
CA ALA A 771 17.81 -4.96 -31.66
C ALA A 771 17.92 -6.36 -32.30
N ALA A 772 18.19 -7.39 -31.50
CA ALA A 772 18.30 -8.77 -31.99
C ALA A 772 16.94 -9.50 -32.13
N THR A 773 15.99 -9.22 -31.25
CA THR A 773 14.75 -10.02 -31.09
C THR A 773 13.45 -9.28 -31.40
N GLY A 774 13.50 -7.95 -31.43
CA GLY A 774 12.33 -7.07 -31.55
C GLY A 774 11.46 -7.00 -30.29
N LYS A 775 11.84 -7.65 -29.17
CA LYS A 775 11.04 -7.72 -27.93
C LYS A 775 11.73 -7.03 -26.77
N VAL A 776 11.00 -6.18 -26.06
CA VAL A 776 11.49 -5.51 -24.85
C VAL A 776 10.34 -5.15 -23.91
N ASP A 777 10.62 -5.10 -22.62
CA ASP A 777 9.66 -4.67 -21.60
C ASP A 777 9.85 -3.18 -21.34
N TRP A 778 9.04 -2.34 -21.97
CA TRP A 778 9.11 -0.88 -21.85
C TRP A 778 8.80 -0.42 -20.43
N SER A 779 7.79 -1.02 -19.79
CA SER A 779 7.39 -0.71 -18.43
C SER A 779 8.55 -0.91 -17.43
N TYR A 780 9.38 -1.92 -17.67
CA TYR A 780 10.57 -2.17 -16.86
C TYR A 780 11.66 -1.13 -17.10
N LEU A 781 11.92 -0.76 -18.36
CA LEU A 781 12.95 0.22 -18.72
C LEU A 781 12.63 1.63 -18.23
N GLU A 782 11.34 2.01 -18.25
CA GLU A 782 10.86 3.28 -17.71
C GLU A 782 11.18 3.42 -16.21
N GLY A 783 11.12 2.31 -15.45
CA GLY A 783 11.43 2.29 -14.02
C GLY A 783 12.93 2.35 -13.66
N LEU A 784 13.83 2.47 -14.65
CA LEU A 784 15.27 2.61 -14.42
C LEU A 784 15.63 4.02 -13.92
N SER A 785 16.74 4.16 -13.18
CA SER A 785 17.13 5.46 -12.61
C SER A 785 17.56 6.46 -13.69
N ALA A 786 17.76 7.72 -13.31
CA ALA A 786 18.30 8.74 -14.22
C ALA A 786 19.67 8.35 -14.81
N ASP A 787 20.41 7.44 -14.15
CA ASP A 787 21.69 6.94 -14.67
C ASP A 787 21.56 6.19 -16.00
N ALA A 788 20.37 5.65 -16.33
CA ALA A 788 20.11 4.92 -17.57
C ALA A 788 19.72 5.83 -18.75
N VAL A 789 19.28 7.07 -18.48
CA VAL A 789 18.76 8.00 -19.51
C VAL A 789 19.72 8.21 -20.68
N PRO A 790 21.05 8.40 -20.49
CA PRO A 790 21.97 8.55 -21.62
C PRO A 790 22.01 7.34 -22.56
N VAL A 791 21.73 6.14 -22.05
CA VAL A 791 21.67 4.90 -22.83
C VAL A 791 20.30 4.77 -23.50
N LEU A 792 19.20 5.03 -22.76
CA LEU A 792 17.84 4.99 -23.31
C LEU A 792 17.65 5.98 -24.46
N ALA A 793 18.31 7.15 -24.41
CA ALA A 793 18.27 8.15 -25.46
C ALA A 793 18.96 7.74 -26.77
N THR A 794 19.66 6.59 -26.80
CA THR A 794 20.23 6.03 -28.04
C THR A 794 19.22 5.23 -28.87
N LEU A 795 18.03 4.98 -28.33
CA LEU A 795 16.96 4.27 -29.03
C LEU A 795 16.48 5.03 -30.28
N PRO A 796 15.84 4.31 -31.24
CA PRO A 796 15.12 4.92 -32.35
C PRO A 796 14.09 5.96 -31.87
N ARG A 797 13.87 7.02 -32.68
CA ARG A 797 13.05 8.19 -32.29
C ARG A 797 11.61 7.86 -31.91
N ASP A 798 11.08 6.77 -32.43
CA ASP A 798 9.77 6.21 -32.15
C ASP A 798 9.67 5.49 -30.80
N ALA A 799 10.78 4.94 -30.30
CA ALA A 799 10.83 4.20 -29.03
C ALA A 799 11.29 5.05 -27.82
N VAL A 800 12.07 6.10 -28.06
CA VAL A 800 12.59 7.01 -27.01
C VAL A 800 11.48 7.60 -26.12
N PRO A 801 10.32 8.08 -26.64
CA PRO A 801 9.25 8.62 -25.80
C PRO A 801 8.74 7.63 -24.76
N CYS A 802 8.63 6.35 -25.11
CA CYS A 802 8.14 5.32 -24.20
C CYS A 802 9.19 4.91 -23.16
N ALA A 803 10.48 4.91 -23.54
CA ALA A 803 11.55 4.63 -22.60
C ALA A 803 11.80 5.75 -21.57
N LEU A 804 11.46 7.01 -21.90
CA LEU A 804 11.71 8.19 -21.04
C LEU A 804 10.45 8.73 -20.35
N ALA A 805 9.28 8.11 -20.53
CA ALA A 805 7.99 8.63 -20.03
C ALA A 805 7.95 8.86 -18.51
N GLY A 806 8.67 8.01 -17.75
CA GLY A 806 8.71 8.07 -16.28
C GLY A 806 9.78 9.00 -15.70
N HIS A 807 10.58 9.67 -16.53
CA HIS A 807 11.70 10.50 -16.08
C HIS A 807 11.34 11.99 -16.06
N GLY A 808 11.30 12.58 -14.87
CA GLY A 808 11.15 14.03 -14.68
C GLY A 808 12.48 14.79 -14.76
N THR A 809 12.42 16.08 -15.14
CA THR A 809 13.59 16.99 -15.05
C THR A 809 13.87 17.38 -13.60
N GLY A 810 15.14 17.49 -13.23
CA GLY A 810 15.58 17.86 -11.88
C GLY A 810 15.49 19.36 -11.59
N SER A 811 14.54 20.09 -12.15
CA SER A 811 14.49 21.56 -12.08
C SER A 811 14.35 22.13 -10.67
N ASP A 812 13.91 21.31 -9.71
CA ASP A 812 13.74 21.68 -8.29
C ASP A 812 14.94 21.30 -7.40
N ASP A 813 15.99 20.65 -7.94
CA ASP A 813 17.18 20.26 -7.18
C ASP A 813 18.14 21.46 -6.99
N ASP A 814 18.33 21.88 -5.73
CA ASP A 814 19.38 22.85 -5.34
C ASP A 814 20.79 22.20 -5.39
N TRP A 815 21.86 23.00 -5.30
CA TRP A 815 23.26 22.53 -5.38
C TRP A 815 23.61 21.45 -4.34
N LEU A 816 22.93 21.43 -3.18
CA LEU A 816 23.08 20.38 -2.16
C LEU A 816 22.45 19.04 -2.59
N ALA A 817 21.46 19.06 -3.48
CA ALA A 817 20.88 17.85 -4.07
C ALA A 817 21.67 17.39 -5.31
N TRP A 818 22.78 18.04 -5.66
CA TRP A 818 23.55 17.69 -6.85
C TRP A 818 24.01 16.23 -6.85
N ASN A 819 23.79 15.55 -7.99
CA ASN A 819 24.14 14.17 -8.26
C ASN A 819 24.57 14.03 -9.73
N LEU A 820 25.64 13.27 -9.98
CA LEU A 820 26.24 13.11 -11.30
C LEU A 820 25.31 12.41 -12.31
N GLY A 821 24.57 11.39 -11.86
CA GLY A 821 23.60 10.66 -12.69
C GLY A 821 22.50 11.58 -13.21
N ARG A 822 21.83 12.30 -12.29
CA ARG A 822 20.80 13.29 -12.65
C ARG A 822 21.36 14.42 -13.51
N HIS A 823 22.54 14.95 -13.18
CA HIS A 823 23.19 16.00 -13.96
C HIS A 823 23.48 15.59 -15.41
N ARG A 824 23.78 14.32 -15.67
CA ARG A 824 23.97 13.79 -17.05
C ARG A 824 22.65 13.58 -17.80
N ALA A 825 21.59 13.23 -17.08
CA ALA A 825 20.26 12.98 -17.65
C ALA A 825 19.52 14.28 -17.98
N ASP A 826 19.61 15.29 -17.14
CA ASP A 826 18.82 16.52 -17.22
C ASP A 826 18.86 17.25 -18.58
N PRO A 827 20.02 17.46 -19.25
CA PRO A 827 20.03 18.09 -20.57
C PRO A 827 19.31 17.26 -21.64
N ILE A 828 19.35 15.93 -21.53
CA ILE A 828 18.69 15.01 -22.47
C ILE A 828 17.17 15.05 -22.25
N LEU A 829 16.74 15.02 -20.98
CA LEU A 829 15.32 15.10 -20.62
C LEU A 829 14.71 16.44 -21.02
N ARG A 830 15.41 17.55 -20.82
CA ARG A 830 14.95 18.87 -21.26
C ARG A 830 14.78 18.95 -22.77
N ALA A 831 15.77 18.48 -23.53
CA ALA A 831 15.68 18.42 -24.99
C ALA A 831 14.51 17.53 -25.45
N HIS A 832 14.29 16.39 -24.78
CA HIS A 832 13.18 15.50 -25.08
C HIS A 832 11.81 16.14 -24.80
N LEU A 833 11.63 16.82 -23.67
CA LEU A 833 10.38 17.52 -23.32
C LEU A 833 10.06 18.67 -24.28
N GLU A 834 11.07 19.32 -24.84
CA GLU A 834 10.89 20.35 -25.86
C GLU A 834 10.36 19.76 -27.18
N ASP A 835 10.91 18.61 -27.60
CA ASP A 835 10.53 17.88 -28.83
C ASP A 835 9.19 17.12 -28.72
N ASN A 836 8.85 16.58 -27.55
CA ASN A 836 7.74 15.64 -27.37
C ASN A 836 6.36 16.31 -27.15
N ARG A 837 6.21 17.59 -27.48
CA ARG A 837 4.91 18.31 -27.43
C ARG A 837 3.88 17.84 -28.48
N TYR A 838 4.17 16.77 -29.24
CA TYR A 838 3.40 16.40 -30.44
C TYR A 838 3.04 14.90 -30.63
N PHE A 839 3.37 13.97 -29.72
CA PHE A 839 3.05 12.53 -29.92
C PHE A 839 2.34 11.88 -28.73
N PRO A 840 1.14 11.29 -28.91
CA PRO A 840 0.50 10.46 -27.90
C PRO A 840 0.60 8.95 -28.20
N THR A 841 0.53 8.19 -27.09
CA THR A 841 0.28 6.75 -26.87
C THR A 841 1.39 5.72 -27.16
N CYS A 842 2.00 5.26 -26.05
CA CYS A 842 2.80 4.03 -25.97
C CYS A 842 1.95 2.74 -25.97
N GLU A 843 0.68 2.80 -26.38
CA GLU A 843 -0.26 1.66 -26.35
C GLU A 843 -0.01 0.59 -27.41
N ASN A 844 0.90 0.80 -28.38
CA ASN A 844 1.08 -0.08 -29.53
C ASN A 844 2.45 -0.78 -29.63
N VAL A 845 3.27 -0.83 -28.57
CA VAL A 845 4.65 -1.38 -28.64
C VAL A 845 4.85 -2.66 -27.81
N ASP A 846 3.77 -3.31 -27.35
CA ASP A 846 3.80 -4.60 -26.63
C ASP A 846 3.88 -5.82 -27.57
#